data_AF-A0A844MT29-F1
#
_entry.id   AF-A0A844MT29-F1
#
_cell.length_a   1.000
_cell.length_b   1.000
_cell.length_c   1.000
_cell.angle_alpha   90.00
_cell.angle_beta   90.00
_cell.angle_gamma   90.00
#
_symmetry.space_group_name_H-M   'P 1'
#
loop_
_entity.id
_entity.type
_entity.pdbx_description
1 polymer ?
#
loop_
_entity_poly.entity_id
_entity_poly.type
_entity_poly.pdbx_seq_one_letter_code
_entity_poly.pdbx_strand_id
1 'polypeptide(L)'
;METEHLQIIGFDLGHGEVALAKVQDINNPMLPPVPLLLHKKKCQPTAIAEDQSQGVLFGEHALRTGTTTFEIAFKKKPTSDPIYQQTIEKLVKAIYEHLISTKQLYSNQKNHFFIGCPSGWNAKDVDKYQKILSKYLPCVTVVKESRAALMQAKESNIFTLGELSSSVLVIDVGSSTTDFTLVKNMEDHPDDSGKDLGASLIDKTILAYSLEQHEDKKEIEEIFQQLPSAKNKCEFLCRKYKEEYFSIQGNYEGSEDYVNVGYEKLQSHHNFEPKVNGPIMRKILNLPLHNLNNKSWVEYFHEELQKLKQNLEKQGIKPSAILLTGSASKMEFIPQMVEEVFPDSDCKRDTQPELCIANGLARWGRVYIQTEGFMKDVNNFLNIKLKDIVQSETPVLLYSLAESLADGLIENVVKLRIQAWRNRQIITLNDLEKDIANQAQAWLKETQAKTAISKTFTAWVKKVQEKVKEETNSICKRYNLPIEYLDDRDIDLSSDVTDFSEAIDIGDPTSLSAIIGLVITIVGGVIIAMFSSIFVFTGFFSAITPLILFAIKGPQTFTDAVKSTKEINLPLWIRNFVTDAKIDKMSVDKKPEFTQKLLEKLGEDIELKTQLVDSMIQWFKAGVQKQANKARLLIA
;
A
#
# COMPACT_ATOMS: atom_id res chain seq x y z
N MET A 1 -9.13 13.79 -23.31
CA MET A 1 -8.76 12.36 -23.25
C MET A 1 -9.91 11.67 -22.56
N GLU A 2 -10.64 10.81 -23.26
CA GLU A 2 -11.65 9.97 -22.61
C GLU A 2 -10.95 9.22 -21.48
N THR A 3 -11.44 9.36 -20.25
CA THR A 3 -10.99 8.56 -19.13
C THR A 3 -11.32 7.11 -19.45
N GLU A 4 -10.33 6.33 -19.88
CA GLU A 4 -10.45 4.87 -20.02
C GLU A 4 -10.96 4.32 -18.68
N HIS A 5 -12.21 3.86 -18.66
CA HIS A 5 -12.79 3.24 -17.47
C HIS A 5 -12.07 1.91 -17.22
N LEU A 6 -11.40 1.82 -16.06
CA LEU A 6 -10.74 0.61 -15.58
C LEU A 6 -11.80 -0.41 -15.11
N GLN A 7 -11.76 -1.63 -15.65
CA GLN A 7 -12.49 -2.78 -15.14
C GLN A 7 -11.53 -3.70 -14.39
N ILE A 8 -11.89 -4.07 -13.17
CA ILE A 8 -11.12 -5.01 -12.34
C ILE A 8 -11.85 -6.35 -12.33
N ILE A 9 -11.18 -7.38 -12.83
CA ILE A 9 -11.73 -8.72 -13.00
C ILE A 9 -10.93 -9.70 -12.15
N GLY A 10 -11.57 -10.35 -11.19
CA GLY A 10 -11.06 -11.55 -10.55
C GLY A 10 -11.35 -12.76 -11.42
N PHE A 11 -10.33 -13.55 -11.71
CA PHE A 11 -10.43 -14.75 -12.55
C PHE A 11 -9.84 -15.93 -11.80
N ASP A 12 -10.73 -16.76 -11.26
CA ASP A 12 -10.38 -18.08 -10.77
C ASP A 12 -10.33 -19.06 -11.95
N LEU A 13 -9.12 -19.32 -12.43
CA LEU A 13 -8.87 -20.42 -13.37
C LEU A 13 -8.41 -21.60 -12.54
N GLY A 14 -9.31 -22.44 -12.02
CA GLY A 14 -8.99 -23.61 -11.21
C GLY A 14 -8.67 -24.86 -12.03
N HIS A 15 -8.19 -25.92 -11.37
CA HIS A 15 -8.03 -27.24 -12.00
C HIS A 15 -9.37 -27.82 -12.43
N GLY A 16 -10.36 -27.86 -11.54
CA GLY A 16 -11.66 -28.44 -11.87
C GLY A 16 -12.63 -27.44 -12.51
N GLU A 17 -12.52 -26.16 -12.19
CA GLU A 17 -13.56 -25.16 -12.41
C GLU A 17 -12.99 -23.80 -12.77
N VAL A 18 -13.81 -22.99 -13.43
CA VAL A 18 -13.52 -21.63 -13.85
C VAL A 18 -14.65 -20.70 -13.43
N ALA A 19 -14.29 -19.63 -12.75
CA ALA A 19 -15.20 -18.55 -12.37
C ALA A 19 -14.55 -17.18 -12.54
N LEU A 20 -15.36 -16.18 -12.86
CA LEU A 20 -14.91 -14.79 -12.94
C LEU A 20 -15.89 -13.86 -12.24
N ALA A 21 -15.35 -12.83 -11.61
CA ALA A 21 -16.12 -11.77 -10.98
C ALA A 21 -15.53 -10.41 -11.33
N LYS A 22 -16.38 -9.37 -11.37
CA LYS A 22 -15.98 -8.01 -11.72
C LYS A 22 -16.39 -7.04 -10.61
N VAL A 23 -15.49 -6.13 -10.26
CA VAL A 23 -15.82 -5.01 -9.37
C VAL A 23 -16.83 -4.09 -10.08
N GLN A 24 -17.94 -3.79 -9.40
CA GLN A 24 -18.99 -2.91 -9.95
C GLN A 24 -18.55 -1.45 -9.97
N ASP A 25 -18.06 -0.98 -8.82
CA ASP A 25 -17.56 0.36 -8.62
C ASP A 25 -16.29 0.29 -7.76
N ILE A 26 -15.20 0.80 -8.31
CA ILE A 26 -13.90 0.82 -7.62
C ILE A 26 -13.94 1.71 -6.37
N ASN A 27 -14.84 2.70 -6.30
CA ASN A 27 -14.91 3.66 -5.20
C ASN A 27 -15.91 3.24 -4.10
N ASN A 28 -16.70 2.20 -4.33
CA ASN A 28 -17.71 1.73 -3.38
C ASN A 28 -17.40 0.30 -2.91
N PRO A 29 -16.65 0.14 -1.81
CA PRO A 29 -16.26 -1.19 -1.31
C PRO A 29 -17.45 -2.01 -0.79
N MET A 30 -18.59 -1.37 -0.49
CA MET A 30 -19.79 -2.06 -0.01
C MET A 30 -20.52 -2.83 -1.10
N LEU A 31 -20.29 -2.51 -2.38
CA LEU A 31 -20.86 -3.27 -3.48
C LEU A 31 -20.06 -4.57 -3.69
N PRO A 32 -20.70 -5.76 -3.58
CA PRO A 32 -20.02 -7.01 -3.84
C PRO A 32 -19.63 -7.11 -5.33
N PRO A 33 -18.56 -7.85 -5.65
CA PRO A 33 -18.27 -8.19 -7.04
C PRO A 33 -19.46 -8.89 -7.72
N VAL A 34 -19.63 -8.66 -9.02
CA VAL A 34 -20.66 -9.31 -9.83
C VAL A 34 -20.03 -10.44 -10.63
N PRO A 35 -20.58 -11.67 -10.58
CA PRO A 35 -20.08 -12.77 -11.38
C PRO A 35 -20.28 -12.50 -12.87
N LEU A 36 -19.23 -12.77 -13.66
CA LEU A 36 -19.31 -12.77 -15.11
C LEU A 36 -19.81 -14.14 -15.58
N LEU A 37 -20.83 -14.16 -16.41
CA LEU A 37 -21.49 -15.39 -16.83
C LEU A 37 -20.76 -16.01 -18.02
N LEU A 38 -20.33 -17.25 -17.87
CA LEU A 38 -19.80 -18.09 -18.94
C LEU A 38 -20.90 -19.02 -19.42
N HIS A 39 -21.38 -18.85 -20.64
CA HIS A 39 -22.53 -19.59 -21.18
C HIS A 39 -23.74 -19.59 -20.22
N LYS A 40 -24.07 -18.41 -19.66
CA LYS A 40 -25.17 -18.19 -18.69
C LYS A 40 -24.98 -18.82 -17.30
N LYS A 41 -23.82 -19.42 -17.00
CA LYS A 41 -23.49 -19.95 -15.66
C LYS A 41 -22.40 -19.11 -15.00
N LYS A 42 -22.41 -19.05 -13.67
CA LYS A 42 -21.40 -18.31 -12.87
C LYS A 42 -20.07 -19.06 -12.75
N CYS A 43 -20.13 -20.39 -12.86
CA CYS A 43 -19.00 -21.29 -12.83
C CYS A 43 -19.16 -22.31 -13.97
N GLN A 44 -18.04 -22.70 -14.58
CA GLN A 44 -17.97 -23.70 -15.64
C GLN A 44 -16.85 -24.70 -15.31
N PRO A 45 -16.94 -25.97 -15.74
CA PRO A 45 -15.80 -26.87 -15.61
C PRO A 45 -14.61 -26.37 -16.42
N THR A 46 -13.39 -26.59 -15.93
CA THR A 46 -12.16 -26.34 -16.69
C THR A 46 -12.03 -27.41 -17.77
N ALA A 47 -12.73 -27.19 -18.87
CA ALA A 47 -12.83 -28.09 -20.00
C ALA A 47 -12.70 -27.30 -21.31
N ILE A 48 -12.04 -27.91 -22.29
CA ILE A 48 -11.86 -27.33 -23.63
C ILE A 48 -11.96 -28.43 -24.69
N ALA A 49 -12.55 -28.08 -25.83
CA ALA A 49 -12.64 -28.94 -26.99
C ALA A 49 -12.48 -28.14 -28.28
N GLU A 50 -12.06 -28.81 -29.35
CA GLU A 50 -12.09 -28.27 -30.70
C GLU A 50 -13.26 -28.84 -31.50
N ASP A 51 -13.97 -27.95 -32.19
CA ASP A 51 -15.04 -28.26 -33.13
C ASP A 51 -14.68 -27.71 -34.51
N GLN A 52 -14.87 -28.52 -35.55
CA GLN A 52 -14.51 -28.15 -36.93
C GLN A 52 -15.30 -26.95 -37.45
N SER A 53 -16.49 -26.68 -36.92
CA SER A 53 -17.40 -25.61 -37.37
C SER A 53 -17.43 -24.40 -36.45
N GLN A 54 -17.29 -24.60 -35.13
CA GLN A 54 -17.43 -23.57 -34.10
C GLN A 54 -16.10 -23.14 -33.48
N GLY A 55 -14.99 -23.81 -33.82
CA GLY A 55 -13.68 -23.51 -33.26
C GLY A 55 -13.54 -24.03 -31.83
N VAL A 56 -12.98 -23.21 -30.93
CA VAL A 56 -12.71 -23.59 -29.54
C VAL A 56 -13.99 -23.52 -28.71
N LEU A 57 -14.40 -24.65 -28.15
CA LEU A 57 -15.48 -24.77 -27.17
C LEU A 57 -14.89 -24.92 -25.77
N PHE A 58 -15.57 -24.37 -24.75
CA PHE A 58 -15.11 -24.47 -23.36
C PHE A 58 -16.27 -24.70 -22.39
N GLY A 59 -15.95 -25.07 -21.15
CA GLY A 59 -16.94 -25.37 -20.13
C GLY A 59 -17.79 -26.59 -20.52
N GLU A 60 -19.06 -26.58 -20.13
CA GLU A 60 -19.98 -27.67 -20.50
C GLU A 60 -20.22 -27.79 -22.01
N HIS A 61 -20.00 -26.71 -22.78
CA HIS A 61 -20.13 -26.77 -24.24
C HIS A 61 -19.02 -27.63 -24.87
N ALA A 62 -17.89 -27.83 -24.19
CA ALA A 62 -16.85 -28.75 -24.64
C ALA A 62 -17.27 -30.23 -24.60
N LEU A 63 -18.35 -30.56 -23.87
CA LEU A 63 -18.87 -31.92 -23.73
C LEU A 63 -19.73 -32.39 -24.91
N ARG A 64 -20.00 -31.51 -25.88
CA ARG A 64 -20.88 -31.81 -27.01
C ARG A 64 -20.34 -32.97 -27.87
N THR A 65 -21.26 -33.66 -28.53
CA THR A 65 -20.91 -34.70 -29.50
C THR A 65 -20.31 -34.08 -30.76
N GLY A 66 -19.33 -34.75 -31.38
CA GLY A 66 -18.68 -34.30 -32.62
C GLY A 66 -17.39 -33.50 -32.45
N THR A 67 -16.92 -33.26 -31.22
CA THR A 67 -15.64 -32.59 -30.96
C THR A 67 -14.44 -33.48 -31.28
N THR A 68 -13.37 -32.89 -31.84
CA THR A 68 -12.16 -33.62 -32.26
C THR A 68 -11.14 -33.82 -31.14
N THR A 69 -11.12 -32.92 -30.17
CA THR A 69 -10.30 -33.00 -28.96
C THR A 69 -11.16 -32.65 -27.75
N PHE A 70 -10.88 -33.25 -26.59
CA PHE A 70 -11.54 -32.91 -25.34
C PHE A 70 -10.58 -33.12 -24.17
N GLU A 71 -10.24 -32.02 -23.52
CA GLU A 71 -9.36 -31.98 -22.35
C GLU A 71 -10.12 -31.40 -21.17
N ILE A 72 -9.95 -32.03 -20.01
CA ILE A 72 -10.44 -31.52 -18.72
C ILE A 72 -9.28 -31.38 -17.77
N ALA A 73 -9.45 -30.53 -16.77
CA ALA A 73 -8.59 -30.53 -15.60
C ALA A 73 -7.08 -30.42 -15.91
N PHE A 74 -6.75 -29.66 -16.94
CA PHE A 74 -5.39 -29.58 -17.47
C PHE A 74 -4.53 -28.50 -16.81
N LYS A 75 -5.09 -27.62 -15.95
CA LYS A 75 -4.30 -26.65 -15.18
C LYS A 75 -3.35 -27.41 -14.26
N LYS A 76 -2.05 -27.18 -14.43
CA LYS A 76 -0.99 -27.72 -13.58
C LYS A 76 0.04 -26.64 -13.34
N LYS A 77 1.02 -26.92 -12.47
CA LYS A 77 2.19 -26.06 -12.30
C LYS A 77 2.82 -25.71 -13.66
N PRO A 78 3.12 -24.44 -13.96
CA PRO A 78 3.44 -24.00 -15.32
C PRO A 78 4.74 -24.60 -15.84
N THR A 79 4.65 -25.44 -16.87
CA THR A 79 5.81 -26.11 -17.49
C THR A 79 6.17 -25.49 -18.85
N SER A 80 7.29 -25.91 -19.43
CA SER A 80 7.69 -25.49 -20.79
C SER A 80 7.05 -26.35 -21.88
N ASP A 81 6.10 -27.22 -21.51
CA ASP A 81 5.34 -28.08 -22.40
C ASP A 81 4.46 -27.22 -23.33
N PRO A 82 4.72 -27.23 -24.65
CA PRO A 82 3.95 -26.42 -25.60
C PRO A 82 2.48 -26.78 -25.63
N ILE A 83 2.12 -28.05 -25.41
CA ILE A 83 0.72 -28.50 -25.44
C ILE A 83 -0.04 -27.86 -24.29
N TYR A 84 0.50 -27.99 -23.07
CA TYR A 84 -0.07 -27.33 -21.89
C TYR A 84 -0.27 -25.82 -22.08
N GLN A 85 0.75 -25.12 -22.56
CA GLN A 85 0.69 -23.67 -22.78
C GLN A 85 -0.38 -23.31 -23.80
N GLN A 86 -0.42 -24.02 -24.94
CA GLN A 86 -1.43 -23.79 -25.98
C GLN A 86 -2.85 -24.07 -25.47
N THR A 87 -3.06 -25.09 -24.65
CA THR A 87 -4.37 -25.41 -24.07
C THR A 87 -4.87 -24.29 -23.15
N ILE A 88 -4.01 -23.79 -22.25
CA ILE A 88 -4.34 -22.65 -21.37
C ILE A 88 -4.60 -21.39 -22.20
N GLU A 89 -3.72 -21.09 -23.17
CA GLU A 89 -3.85 -19.95 -24.08
C GLU A 89 -5.18 -19.96 -24.85
N LYS A 90 -5.55 -21.09 -25.44
CA LYS A 90 -6.82 -21.25 -26.17
C LYS A 90 -8.02 -21.06 -25.26
N LEU A 91 -7.99 -21.62 -24.05
CA LEU A 91 -9.08 -21.47 -23.08
C LEU A 91 -9.27 -20.00 -22.70
N VAL A 92 -8.21 -19.30 -22.27
CA VAL A 92 -8.33 -17.92 -21.81
C VAL A 92 -8.71 -16.96 -22.95
N LYS A 93 -8.23 -17.23 -24.17
CA LYS A 93 -8.66 -16.50 -25.37
C LYS A 93 -10.15 -16.67 -25.61
N ALA A 94 -10.65 -17.91 -25.62
CA ALA A 94 -12.06 -18.20 -25.86
C ALA A 94 -12.98 -17.57 -24.79
N ILE A 95 -12.56 -17.62 -23.52
CA ILE A 95 -13.27 -16.97 -22.40
C ILE A 95 -13.30 -15.45 -22.60
N TYR A 96 -12.16 -14.82 -22.94
CA TYR A 96 -12.11 -13.38 -23.13
C TYR A 96 -12.99 -12.93 -24.30
N GLU A 97 -12.90 -13.62 -25.45
CA GLU A 97 -13.75 -13.37 -26.62
C GLU A 97 -15.24 -13.58 -26.31
N HIS A 98 -15.57 -14.57 -25.47
CA HIS A 98 -16.94 -14.76 -24.98
C HIS A 98 -17.43 -13.57 -24.14
N LEU A 99 -16.61 -13.05 -23.22
CA LEU A 99 -16.98 -11.92 -22.38
C LEU A 99 -17.16 -10.61 -23.18
N ILE A 100 -16.36 -10.42 -24.23
CA ILE A 100 -16.50 -9.29 -25.17
C ILE A 100 -17.76 -9.45 -26.03
N SER A 101 -17.97 -10.61 -26.65
CA SER A 101 -19.12 -10.85 -27.55
C SER A 101 -20.47 -10.80 -26.81
N THR A 102 -20.48 -11.18 -25.53
CA THR A 102 -21.66 -11.07 -24.65
C THR A 102 -21.80 -9.70 -23.98
N LYS A 103 -20.93 -8.73 -24.32
CA LYS A 103 -20.94 -7.33 -23.81
C LYS A 103 -20.83 -7.23 -22.28
N GLN A 104 -20.19 -8.21 -21.65
CA GLN A 104 -19.91 -8.18 -20.21
C GLN A 104 -18.62 -7.40 -19.90
N LEU A 105 -17.70 -7.39 -20.86
CA LEU A 105 -16.50 -6.55 -20.93
C LEU A 105 -16.45 -5.83 -22.28
N TYR A 106 -15.64 -4.76 -22.36
CA TYR A 106 -15.46 -4.00 -23.59
C TYR A 106 -13.96 -3.84 -23.91
N SER A 107 -13.58 -3.99 -25.18
CA SER A 107 -12.17 -3.97 -25.60
C SER A 107 -11.57 -2.56 -25.62
N ASN A 108 -12.40 -1.52 -25.65
CA ASN A 108 -11.98 -0.12 -25.52
C ASN A 108 -11.86 0.34 -24.05
N GLN A 109 -12.12 -0.56 -23.09
CA GLN A 109 -11.92 -0.31 -21.67
C GLN A 109 -10.63 -0.99 -21.20
N LYS A 110 -10.03 -0.45 -20.14
CA LYS A 110 -8.85 -1.04 -19.53
C LYS A 110 -9.28 -2.21 -18.65
N ASN A 111 -9.20 -3.43 -19.18
CA ASN A 111 -9.55 -4.65 -18.45
C ASN A 111 -8.29 -5.16 -17.72
N HIS A 112 -8.30 -5.18 -16.39
CA HIS A 112 -7.20 -5.69 -15.56
C HIS A 112 -7.63 -6.99 -14.88
N PHE A 113 -6.98 -8.09 -15.24
CA PHE A 113 -7.27 -9.43 -14.73
C PHE A 113 -6.36 -9.78 -13.55
N PHE A 114 -6.96 -10.07 -12.40
CA PHE A 114 -6.32 -10.64 -11.22
C PHE A 114 -6.62 -12.14 -11.20
N ILE A 115 -5.61 -12.98 -11.42
CA ILE A 115 -5.78 -14.41 -11.71
C ILE A 115 -5.19 -15.27 -10.58
N GLY A 116 -5.98 -16.23 -10.10
CA GLY A 116 -5.60 -17.13 -9.01
C GLY A 116 -4.49 -18.12 -9.37
N CYS A 117 -3.56 -18.36 -8.43
CA CYS A 117 -2.67 -19.51 -8.46
C CYS A 117 -2.57 -20.20 -7.08
N PRO A 118 -2.25 -21.51 -7.04
CA PRO A 118 -2.01 -22.23 -5.79
C PRO A 118 -0.89 -21.60 -4.93
N SER A 119 -1.03 -21.70 -3.61
CA SER A 119 -0.10 -21.08 -2.65
C SER A 119 1.33 -21.60 -2.74
N GLY A 120 1.50 -22.87 -3.15
CA GLY A 120 2.79 -23.54 -3.31
C GLY A 120 3.61 -23.13 -4.54
N TRP A 121 3.09 -22.28 -5.43
CA TRP A 121 3.84 -21.80 -6.59
C TRP A 121 4.86 -20.73 -6.19
N ASN A 122 6.10 -20.85 -6.66
CA ASN A 122 7.14 -19.86 -6.39
C ASN A 122 7.09 -18.70 -7.40
N ALA A 123 7.86 -17.64 -7.15
CA ALA A 123 7.87 -16.45 -8.01
C ALA A 123 8.16 -16.73 -9.49
N LYS A 124 9.05 -17.68 -9.81
CA LYS A 124 9.37 -18.04 -11.21
C LYS A 124 8.19 -18.74 -11.88
N ASP A 125 7.47 -19.59 -11.15
CA ASP A 125 6.27 -20.26 -11.65
C ASP A 125 5.17 -19.22 -11.93
N VAL A 126 4.94 -18.30 -10.97
CA VAL A 126 3.99 -17.20 -11.09
C VAL A 126 4.30 -16.32 -12.31
N ASP A 127 5.56 -15.90 -12.48
CA ASP A 127 5.99 -15.09 -13.63
C ASP A 127 5.74 -15.79 -14.97
N LYS A 128 6.02 -17.10 -15.01
CA LYS A 128 5.80 -17.91 -16.22
C LYS A 128 4.32 -18.03 -16.55
N TYR A 129 3.49 -18.28 -15.54
CA TYR A 129 2.04 -18.35 -15.71
C TYR A 129 1.47 -17.01 -16.19
N GLN A 130 1.91 -15.90 -15.58
CA GLN A 130 1.50 -14.56 -16.00
C GLN A 130 1.85 -14.29 -17.47
N LYS A 131 3.02 -14.73 -17.94
CA LYS A 131 3.42 -14.60 -19.36
C LYS A 131 2.52 -15.39 -20.31
N ILE A 132 2.14 -16.61 -19.96
CA ILE A 132 1.21 -17.44 -20.76
C ILE A 132 -0.15 -16.71 -20.88
N LEU A 133 -0.68 -16.21 -19.77
CA LEU A 133 -1.99 -15.55 -19.71
C LEU A 133 -2.01 -14.20 -20.45
N SER A 134 -0.93 -13.42 -20.30
CA SER A 134 -0.79 -12.07 -20.89
C SER A 134 -0.75 -12.04 -22.42
N LYS A 135 -0.64 -13.20 -23.07
CA LYS A 135 -0.69 -13.31 -24.54
C LYS A 135 -2.08 -12.98 -25.11
N TYR A 136 -3.13 -13.23 -24.34
CA TYR A 136 -4.51 -13.02 -24.78
C TYR A 136 -5.35 -12.20 -23.80
N LEU A 137 -4.94 -12.10 -22.53
CA LEU A 137 -5.60 -11.25 -21.55
C LEU A 137 -4.84 -9.92 -21.38
N PRO A 138 -5.54 -8.77 -21.43
CA PRO A 138 -4.94 -7.49 -21.11
C PRO A 138 -4.61 -7.39 -19.62
N CYS A 139 -3.55 -6.63 -19.27
CA CYS A 139 -3.17 -6.28 -17.89
C CYS A 139 -3.39 -7.41 -16.87
N VAL A 140 -2.49 -8.41 -16.86
CA VAL A 140 -2.60 -9.56 -15.95
C VAL A 140 -1.75 -9.36 -14.70
N THR A 141 -2.32 -9.68 -13.54
CA THR A 141 -1.62 -9.83 -12.27
C THR A 141 -2.00 -11.17 -11.66
N VAL A 142 -1.02 -12.03 -11.40
CA VAL A 142 -1.26 -13.32 -10.75
C VAL A 142 -1.19 -13.16 -9.22
N VAL A 143 -2.16 -13.73 -8.51
CA VAL A 143 -2.32 -13.62 -7.05
C VAL A 143 -2.56 -15.00 -6.47
N LYS A 144 -2.00 -15.28 -5.29
CA LYS A 144 -2.25 -16.53 -4.58
C LYS A 144 -3.73 -16.66 -4.19
N GLU A 145 -4.31 -17.83 -4.41
CA GLU A 145 -5.71 -18.15 -4.13
C GLU A 145 -6.04 -17.96 -2.64
N SER A 146 -5.12 -18.29 -1.72
CA SER A 146 -5.28 -18.06 -0.28
C SER A 146 -5.55 -16.59 0.10
N ARG A 147 -4.91 -15.63 -0.59
CA ARG A 147 -5.13 -14.20 -0.35
C ARG A 147 -6.51 -13.77 -0.80
N ALA A 148 -6.94 -14.28 -1.93
CA ALA A 148 -8.28 -14.03 -2.45
C ALA A 148 -9.34 -14.58 -1.49
N ALA A 149 -9.19 -15.83 -1.03
CA ALA A 149 -10.05 -16.44 -0.04
C ALA A 149 -10.17 -15.59 1.24
N LEU A 150 -9.04 -15.15 1.80
CA LEU A 150 -9.06 -14.32 3.00
C LEU A 150 -9.70 -12.95 2.76
N MET A 151 -9.42 -12.33 1.62
CA MET A 151 -10.04 -11.04 1.24
C MET A 151 -11.56 -11.17 1.13
N GLN A 152 -12.03 -12.26 0.52
CA GLN A 152 -13.45 -12.57 0.43
C GLN A 152 -14.07 -12.82 1.81
N ALA A 153 -13.39 -13.55 2.70
CA ALA A 153 -13.86 -13.81 4.05
C ALA A 153 -13.92 -12.55 4.91
N LYS A 154 -12.93 -11.66 4.78
CA LYS A 154 -12.90 -10.33 5.44
C LYS A 154 -14.09 -9.47 5.03
N GLU A 155 -14.34 -9.32 3.73
CA GLU A 155 -15.41 -8.43 3.25
C GLU A 155 -16.81 -9.05 3.33
N SER A 156 -16.91 -10.37 3.51
CA SER A 156 -18.19 -11.07 3.69
C SER A 156 -18.57 -11.29 5.16
N ASN A 157 -17.83 -10.67 6.10
CA ASN A 157 -18.02 -10.79 7.56
C ASN A 157 -18.03 -12.24 8.07
N ILE A 158 -17.31 -13.15 7.41
CA ILE A 158 -17.14 -14.54 7.88
C ILE A 158 -16.33 -14.55 9.19
N PHE A 159 -15.32 -13.67 9.27
CA PHE A 159 -14.51 -13.46 10.45
C PHE A 159 -14.75 -12.08 11.07
N THR A 160 -14.63 -12.02 12.39
CA THR A 160 -14.51 -10.77 13.15
C THR A 160 -13.14 -10.14 12.91
N LEU A 161 -13.04 -8.83 13.14
CA LEU A 161 -11.75 -8.12 13.07
C LEU A 161 -10.70 -8.71 14.04
N GLY A 162 -11.13 -9.22 15.21
CA GLY A 162 -10.25 -9.87 16.18
C GLY A 162 -9.59 -11.13 15.64
N GLU A 163 -10.37 -12.00 14.98
CA GLU A 163 -9.84 -13.23 14.35
C GLU A 163 -8.86 -12.90 13.22
N LEU A 164 -9.22 -11.94 12.34
CA LEU A 164 -8.37 -11.52 11.23
C LEU A 164 -7.06 -10.85 11.68
N SER A 165 -7.06 -10.21 12.84
CA SER A 165 -5.87 -9.56 13.43
C SER A 165 -4.90 -10.55 14.09
N SER A 166 -5.30 -11.81 14.26
CA SER A 166 -4.49 -12.87 14.87
C SER A 166 -3.88 -13.75 13.76
N SER A 167 -4.22 -15.03 13.74
CA SER A 167 -3.80 -15.98 12.70
C SER A 167 -5.00 -16.78 12.23
N VAL A 168 -5.19 -16.85 10.91
CA VAL A 168 -6.26 -17.62 10.27
C VAL A 168 -5.61 -18.70 9.42
N LEU A 169 -6.03 -19.95 9.60
CA LEU A 169 -5.59 -21.06 8.78
C LEU A 169 -6.58 -21.23 7.61
N VAL A 170 -6.10 -21.03 6.38
CA VAL A 170 -6.88 -21.30 5.16
C VAL A 170 -6.55 -22.71 4.68
N ILE A 171 -7.58 -23.54 4.52
CA ILE A 171 -7.49 -24.89 3.97
C ILE A 171 -8.29 -24.90 2.67
N ASP A 172 -7.60 -24.89 1.54
CA ASP A 172 -8.22 -24.96 0.22
C ASP A 172 -8.20 -26.40 -0.28
N VAL A 173 -9.36 -27.04 -0.29
CA VAL A 173 -9.52 -28.41 -0.80
C VAL A 173 -10.01 -28.32 -2.24
N GLY A 174 -9.06 -28.39 -3.16
CA GLY A 174 -9.29 -28.28 -4.59
C GLY A 174 -9.51 -29.62 -5.30
N SER A 175 -9.66 -29.53 -6.61
CA SER A 175 -9.81 -30.71 -7.47
C SER A 175 -8.48 -31.46 -7.67
N SER A 176 -7.36 -30.77 -7.81
CA SER A 176 -6.02 -31.39 -7.96
C SER A 176 -5.23 -31.45 -6.66
N THR A 177 -5.35 -30.43 -5.83
CA THR A 177 -4.49 -30.21 -4.67
C THR A 177 -5.29 -29.86 -3.44
N THR A 178 -4.69 -30.07 -2.27
CA THR A 178 -5.10 -29.44 -1.01
C THR A 178 -3.97 -28.53 -0.55
N ASP A 179 -4.28 -27.26 -0.34
CA ASP A 179 -3.32 -26.24 0.07
C ASP A 179 -3.64 -25.74 1.49
N PHE A 180 -2.63 -25.77 2.37
CA PHE A 180 -2.71 -25.23 3.73
C PHE A 180 -1.93 -23.91 3.78
N THR A 181 -2.57 -22.82 4.20
CA THR A 181 -1.92 -21.50 4.30
C THR A 181 -2.26 -20.83 5.61
N LEU A 182 -1.26 -20.58 6.45
CA LEU A 182 -1.42 -19.72 7.61
C LEU A 182 -1.29 -18.27 7.17
N VAL A 183 -2.30 -17.45 7.46
CA VAL A 183 -2.24 -16.01 7.23
C VAL A 183 -2.19 -15.28 8.56
N LYS A 184 -1.16 -14.45 8.74
CA LYS A 184 -0.95 -13.63 9.95
C LYS A 184 -0.74 -12.19 9.52
N ASN A 185 -1.46 -11.24 10.13
CA ASN A 185 -1.36 -9.83 9.75
C ASN A 185 -1.55 -9.55 8.24
N MET A 186 -2.40 -10.33 7.55
CA MET A 186 -2.58 -10.29 6.08
C MET A 186 -1.35 -10.68 5.25
N GLU A 187 -0.31 -11.23 5.87
CA GLU A 187 0.85 -11.83 5.19
C GLU A 187 0.71 -13.36 5.16
N ASP A 188 0.96 -13.96 3.99
CA ASP A 188 0.99 -15.42 3.88
C ASP A 188 2.28 -15.93 4.53
N HIS A 189 2.14 -16.80 5.51
CA HIS A 189 3.19 -17.68 5.97
C HIS A 189 2.83 -19.08 5.52
N PRO A 190 3.21 -19.49 4.29
CA PRO A 190 2.93 -20.84 3.84
C PRO A 190 3.65 -21.81 4.78
N ASP A 191 2.87 -22.57 5.55
CA ASP A 191 3.38 -23.76 6.22
C ASP A 191 3.26 -24.90 5.20
N ASP A 192 4.42 -25.23 4.63
CA ASP A 192 4.76 -26.29 3.68
C ASP A 192 3.63 -26.96 2.84
N SER A 193 3.69 -26.68 1.53
CA SER A 193 3.28 -27.53 0.39
C SER A 193 1.78 -27.80 0.14
N GLY A 194 1.28 -27.24 -0.98
CA GLY A 194 0.15 -27.81 -1.69
C GLY A 194 0.43 -29.29 -1.98
N LYS A 195 -0.43 -30.16 -1.47
CA LYS A 195 -0.32 -31.61 -1.63
C LYS A 195 -1.07 -32.01 -2.89
N ASP A 196 -0.58 -33.00 -3.62
CA ASP A 196 -1.31 -33.67 -4.71
C ASP A 196 -2.45 -34.56 -4.17
N LEU A 197 -3.26 -33.99 -3.29
CA LEU A 197 -4.40 -34.58 -2.59
C LEU A 197 -5.64 -33.78 -2.98
N GLY A 198 -6.12 -33.99 -4.20
CA GLY A 198 -7.33 -33.35 -4.70
C GLY A 198 -8.54 -34.28 -4.76
N ALA A 199 -9.72 -33.70 -4.88
CA ALA A 199 -10.96 -34.47 -5.03
C ALA A 199 -11.07 -35.22 -6.38
N SER A 200 -10.22 -34.92 -7.37
CA SER A 200 -10.14 -35.69 -8.63
C SER A 200 -9.61 -37.11 -8.43
N LEU A 201 -8.90 -37.39 -7.33
CA LEU A 201 -8.52 -38.75 -6.97
C LEU A 201 -9.74 -39.61 -6.65
N ILE A 202 -10.76 -39.03 -6.03
CA ILE A 202 -12.03 -39.70 -5.77
C ILE A 202 -12.73 -39.99 -7.11
N ASP A 203 -12.75 -39.03 -8.03
CA ASP A 203 -13.35 -39.18 -9.37
C ASP A 203 -12.70 -40.34 -10.16
N LYS A 204 -11.36 -40.39 -10.16
CA LYS A 204 -10.57 -41.45 -10.79
C LYS A 204 -10.78 -42.81 -10.12
N THR A 205 -10.99 -42.83 -8.80
CA THR A 205 -11.25 -44.06 -8.05
C THR A 205 -12.65 -44.58 -8.33
N ILE A 206 -13.65 -43.69 -8.48
CA ILE A 206 -15.00 -44.06 -8.95
C ILE A 206 -14.91 -44.67 -10.36
N LEU A 207 -14.16 -44.04 -11.26
CA LEU A 207 -13.95 -44.56 -12.62
C LEU A 207 -13.34 -45.97 -12.58
N ALA A 208 -12.22 -46.15 -11.87
CA ALA A 208 -11.56 -47.44 -11.76
C ALA A 208 -12.47 -48.51 -11.14
N TYR A 209 -13.15 -48.19 -10.04
CA TYR A 209 -14.09 -49.10 -9.40
C TYR A 209 -15.22 -49.52 -10.33
N SER A 210 -15.82 -48.56 -11.04
CA SER A 210 -16.94 -48.83 -11.95
C SER A 210 -16.52 -49.68 -13.14
N LEU A 211 -15.31 -49.45 -13.69
CA LEU A 211 -14.74 -50.27 -14.76
C LEU A 211 -14.46 -51.70 -14.32
N GLU A 212 -13.96 -51.91 -13.10
CA GLU A 212 -13.73 -53.27 -12.57
C GLU A 212 -15.01 -54.08 -12.42
N GLN A 213 -16.16 -53.41 -12.31
CA GLN A 213 -17.47 -54.06 -12.26
C GLN A 213 -18.15 -54.15 -13.63
N HIS A 214 -17.55 -53.60 -14.69
CA HIS A 214 -18.14 -53.53 -16.02
C HIS A 214 -17.87 -54.82 -16.81
N GLU A 215 -18.90 -55.38 -17.45
CA GLU A 215 -18.78 -56.63 -18.23
C GLU A 215 -17.80 -56.47 -19.40
N ASP A 216 -17.90 -55.36 -20.14
CA ASP A 216 -17.02 -55.01 -21.27
C ASP A 216 -15.75 -54.21 -20.86
N LYS A 217 -15.17 -54.49 -19.68
CA LYS A 217 -14.03 -53.71 -19.16
C LYS A 217 -12.90 -53.58 -20.18
N LYS A 218 -12.50 -54.69 -20.81
CA LYS A 218 -11.32 -54.73 -21.69
C LYS A 218 -11.53 -53.87 -22.93
N GLU A 219 -12.71 -53.97 -23.53
CA GLU A 219 -13.11 -53.21 -24.70
C GLU A 219 -13.16 -51.71 -24.39
N ILE A 220 -13.70 -51.33 -23.23
CA ILE A 220 -13.71 -49.93 -22.78
C ILE A 220 -12.27 -49.42 -22.53
N GLU A 221 -11.40 -50.23 -21.93
CA GLU A 221 -9.99 -49.87 -21.73
C GLU A 221 -9.25 -49.69 -23.07
N GLU A 222 -9.53 -50.52 -24.08
CA GLU A 222 -9.02 -50.35 -25.44
C GLU A 222 -9.53 -49.05 -26.07
N ILE A 223 -10.82 -48.71 -25.91
CA ILE A 223 -11.38 -47.43 -26.35
C ILE A 223 -10.64 -46.26 -25.69
N PHE A 224 -10.35 -46.35 -24.39
CA PHE A 224 -9.62 -45.29 -23.68
C PHE A 224 -8.18 -45.13 -24.17
N GLN A 225 -7.52 -46.21 -24.59
CA GLN A 225 -6.18 -46.15 -25.17
C GLN A 225 -6.18 -45.49 -26.55
N GLN A 226 -7.19 -45.80 -27.37
CA GLN A 226 -7.33 -45.25 -28.72
C GLN A 226 -7.87 -43.81 -28.73
N LEU A 227 -8.73 -43.48 -27.76
CA LEU A 227 -9.43 -42.20 -27.66
C LEU A 227 -9.38 -41.67 -26.21
N PRO A 228 -8.28 -41.00 -25.81
CA PRO A 228 -8.14 -40.43 -24.46
C PRO A 228 -9.26 -39.48 -24.06
N SER A 229 -9.87 -38.77 -25.02
CA SER A 229 -11.03 -37.91 -24.77
C SER A 229 -12.25 -38.66 -24.24
N ALA A 230 -12.44 -39.93 -24.60
CA ALA A 230 -13.52 -40.75 -24.06
C ALA A 230 -13.31 -41.01 -22.56
N LYS A 231 -12.07 -41.31 -22.16
CA LYS A 231 -11.70 -41.46 -20.75
C LYS A 231 -11.96 -40.17 -19.97
N ASN A 232 -11.56 -39.02 -20.53
CA ASN A 232 -11.81 -37.71 -19.92
C ASN A 232 -13.31 -37.46 -19.70
N LYS A 233 -14.18 -37.84 -20.66
CA LYS A 233 -15.63 -37.72 -20.50
C LYS A 233 -16.18 -38.62 -19.41
N CYS A 234 -15.72 -39.88 -19.34
CA CYS A 234 -16.08 -40.80 -18.27
C CYS A 234 -15.62 -40.30 -16.88
N GLU A 235 -14.40 -39.76 -16.77
CA GLU A 235 -13.89 -39.16 -15.52
C GLU A 235 -14.73 -37.96 -15.10
N PHE A 236 -15.12 -37.09 -16.05
CA PHE A 236 -16.02 -35.97 -15.77
C PHE A 236 -17.42 -36.43 -15.33
N LEU A 237 -17.93 -37.53 -15.90
CA LEU A 237 -19.19 -38.13 -15.45
C LEU A 237 -19.08 -38.68 -14.03
N CYS A 238 -17.96 -39.34 -13.67
CA CYS A 238 -17.68 -39.76 -12.29
C CYS A 238 -17.70 -38.58 -11.32
N ARG A 239 -17.14 -37.43 -11.72
CA ARG A 239 -17.20 -36.21 -10.93
C ARG A 239 -18.64 -35.75 -10.69
N LYS A 240 -19.49 -35.75 -11.72
CA LYS A 240 -20.92 -35.41 -11.57
C LYS A 240 -21.64 -36.34 -10.59
N TYR A 241 -21.35 -37.64 -10.66
CA TYR A 241 -21.91 -38.62 -9.72
C TYR A 241 -21.43 -38.36 -8.29
N LYS A 242 -20.14 -38.02 -8.10
CA LYS A 242 -19.62 -37.63 -6.78
C LYS A 242 -20.31 -36.37 -6.26
N GLU A 243 -20.41 -35.33 -7.07
CA GLU A 243 -21.05 -34.07 -6.67
C GLU A 243 -22.53 -34.25 -6.33
N GLU A 244 -23.27 -35.06 -7.10
CA GLU A 244 -24.66 -35.43 -6.79
C GLU A 244 -24.77 -36.22 -5.48
N TYR A 245 -23.86 -37.19 -5.26
CA TYR A 245 -23.82 -37.94 -4.00
C TYR A 245 -23.69 -37.00 -2.79
N PHE A 246 -22.74 -36.06 -2.83
CA PHE A 246 -22.48 -35.18 -1.69
C PHE A 246 -23.46 -34.00 -1.58
N SER A 247 -24.16 -33.62 -2.64
CA SER A 247 -25.18 -32.55 -2.58
C SER A 247 -26.41 -32.97 -1.77
N ILE A 248 -26.74 -34.27 -1.76
CA ILE A 248 -27.87 -34.88 -1.05
C ILE A 248 -27.45 -36.16 -0.31
N GLN A 249 -26.29 -36.11 0.35
CA GLN A 249 -25.65 -37.27 1.00
C GLN A 249 -26.60 -38.10 1.89
N GLY A 250 -27.49 -37.44 2.64
CA GLY A 250 -28.46 -38.11 3.51
C GLY A 250 -29.40 -39.09 2.79
N ASN A 251 -29.63 -38.92 1.48
CA ASN A 251 -30.45 -39.83 0.69
C ASN A 251 -29.71 -41.13 0.33
N TYR A 252 -28.37 -41.09 0.24
CA TYR A 252 -27.57 -42.20 -0.28
C TYR A 252 -26.71 -42.90 0.77
N GLU A 253 -26.28 -42.20 1.82
CA GLU A 253 -25.27 -42.69 2.76
C GLU A 253 -25.63 -44.03 3.42
N GLY A 254 -26.90 -44.22 3.78
CA GLY A 254 -27.42 -45.48 4.32
C GLY A 254 -28.05 -46.41 3.29
N SER A 255 -28.16 -45.99 2.03
CA SER A 255 -28.89 -46.70 0.97
C SER A 255 -27.96 -47.44 0.01
N GLU A 256 -28.48 -48.53 -0.56
CA GLU A 256 -27.87 -49.22 -1.71
C GLU A 256 -28.32 -48.61 -3.05
N ASP A 257 -29.23 -47.63 -3.03
CA ASP A 257 -29.71 -46.93 -4.22
C ASP A 257 -28.57 -46.20 -4.91
N TYR A 258 -28.46 -46.42 -6.22
CA TYR A 258 -27.45 -45.76 -7.04
C TYR A 258 -27.83 -44.31 -7.32
N VAL A 259 -26.82 -43.45 -7.24
CA VAL A 259 -26.85 -42.14 -7.88
C VAL A 259 -27.11 -42.33 -9.37
N ASN A 260 -27.93 -41.48 -9.99
CA ASN A 260 -28.21 -41.56 -11.42
C ASN A 260 -28.16 -40.15 -12.05
N VAL A 261 -27.03 -39.85 -12.68
CA VAL A 261 -26.81 -38.59 -13.44
C VAL A 261 -26.73 -38.86 -14.95
N GLY A 262 -26.93 -40.12 -15.37
CA GLY A 262 -26.86 -40.58 -16.75
C GLY A 262 -25.59 -41.36 -17.09
N TYR A 263 -25.41 -41.67 -18.37
CA TYR A 263 -24.33 -42.51 -18.88
C TYR A 263 -23.58 -41.82 -20.03
N GLU A 264 -22.33 -42.22 -20.27
CA GLU A 264 -21.55 -41.82 -21.43
C GLU A 264 -21.62 -42.89 -22.51
N LYS A 265 -22.00 -42.50 -23.74
CA LYS A 265 -21.96 -43.40 -24.90
C LYS A 265 -20.54 -43.49 -25.44
N LEU A 266 -20.00 -44.69 -25.48
CA LEU A 266 -18.70 -44.99 -26.06
C LEU A 266 -18.87 -45.51 -27.49
N GLN A 267 -17.74 -45.70 -28.19
CA GLN A 267 -17.76 -46.34 -29.50
C GLN A 267 -18.28 -47.78 -29.39
N SER A 268 -18.70 -48.37 -30.52
CA SER A 268 -19.08 -49.79 -30.61
C SER A 268 -20.27 -50.24 -29.74
N HIS A 269 -21.19 -49.33 -29.41
CA HIS A 269 -22.40 -49.56 -28.58
C HIS A 269 -22.16 -49.81 -27.08
N HIS A 270 -20.95 -49.59 -26.57
CA HIS A 270 -20.71 -49.64 -25.12
C HIS A 270 -21.20 -48.36 -24.43
N ASN A 271 -21.69 -48.51 -23.20
CA ASN A 271 -22.08 -47.39 -22.35
C ASN A 271 -21.32 -47.47 -21.03
N PHE A 272 -20.80 -46.34 -20.57
CA PHE A 272 -20.19 -46.25 -19.25
C PHE A 272 -21.11 -45.50 -18.28
N GLU A 273 -21.43 -46.13 -17.17
CA GLU A 273 -22.20 -45.55 -16.07
C GLU A 273 -21.44 -45.73 -14.75
N PRO A 274 -21.09 -44.63 -14.05
CA PRO A 274 -20.45 -44.73 -12.74
C PRO A 274 -21.32 -45.46 -11.72
N LYS A 275 -20.72 -46.31 -10.89
CA LYS A 275 -21.39 -47.00 -9.79
C LYS A 275 -21.10 -46.29 -8.48
N VAL A 276 -22.09 -45.52 -8.00
CA VAL A 276 -21.99 -44.75 -6.74
C VAL A 276 -23.27 -44.92 -5.91
N ASN A 277 -23.11 -45.34 -4.66
CA ASN A 277 -24.11 -45.36 -3.59
C ASN A 277 -23.38 -45.23 -2.24
N GLY A 278 -24.10 -45.30 -1.11
CA GLY A 278 -23.49 -45.16 0.22
C GLY A 278 -22.37 -46.17 0.52
N PRO A 279 -22.63 -47.49 0.44
CA PRO A 279 -21.62 -48.52 0.66
C PRO A 279 -20.40 -48.40 -0.26
N ILE A 280 -20.62 -48.11 -1.55
CA ILE A 280 -19.54 -47.98 -2.52
C ILE A 280 -18.72 -46.73 -2.24
N MET A 281 -19.34 -45.58 -1.97
CA MET A 281 -18.61 -44.35 -1.67
C MET A 281 -17.75 -44.51 -0.41
N ARG A 282 -18.26 -45.14 0.66
CA ARG A 282 -17.45 -45.47 1.84
C ARG A 282 -16.24 -46.32 1.48
N LYS A 283 -16.42 -47.34 0.62
CA LYS A 283 -15.32 -48.18 0.15
C LYS A 283 -14.30 -47.38 -0.65
N ILE A 284 -14.75 -46.50 -1.55
CA ILE A 284 -13.90 -45.64 -2.38
C ILE A 284 -13.07 -44.68 -1.53
N LEU A 285 -13.70 -44.01 -0.56
CA LEU A 285 -13.02 -43.05 0.32
C LEU A 285 -11.94 -43.71 1.20
N ASN A 286 -12.12 -44.99 1.54
CA ASN A 286 -11.21 -45.80 2.36
C ASN A 286 -10.31 -46.73 1.53
N LEU A 287 -10.32 -46.63 0.20
CA LEU A 287 -9.48 -47.48 -0.65
C LEU A 287 -8.03 -46.96 -0.64
N PRO A 288 -7.02 -47.80 -0.31
CA PRO A 288 -5.61 -47.43 -0.41
C PRO A 288 -5.22 -47.04 -1.84
N LEU A 289 -4.61 -45.86 -2.00
CA LEU A 289 -4.17 -45.35 -3.29
C LEU A 289 -2.64 -45.29 -3.37
N HIS A 290 -2.06 -45.83 -4.44
CA HIS A 290 -0.61 -45.87 -4.64
C HIS A 290 0.03 -44.48 -4.60
N ASN A 291 -0.61 -43.49 -5.24
CA ASN A 291 -0.17 -42.10 -5.26
C ASN A 291 -0.29 -41.38 -3.90
N LEU A 292 -0.94 -41.99 -2.91
CA LEU A 292 -1.03 -41.52 -1.53
C LEU A 292 -0.24 -42.43 -0.58
N ASN A 293 0.85 -43.05 -1.06
CA ASN A 293 1.69 -43.97 -0.29
C ASN A 293 0.91 -45.16 0.31
N ASN A 294 -0.03 -45.71 -0.47
CA ASN A 294 -0.93 -46.80 -0.06
C ASN A 294 -1.81 -46.45 1.14
N LYS A 295 -2.16 -45.17 1.30
CA LYS A 295 -3.20 -44.71 2.22
C LYS A 295 -4.44 -44.37 1.45
N SER A 296 -5.59 -44.44 2.12
CA SER A 296 -6.82 -43.93 1.56
C SER A 296 -6.84 -42.40 1.53
N TRP A 297 -7.80 -41.83 0.80
CA TRP A 297 -7.97 -40.38 0.74
C TRP A 297 -8.21 -39.79 2.13
N VAL A 298 -9.09 -40.44 2.91
CA VAL A 298 -9.46 -40.02 4.27
C VAL A 298 -8.27 -40.12 5.22
N GLU A 299 -7.56 -41.25 5.24
CA GLU A 299 -6.39 -41.44 6.09
C GLU A 299 -5.29 -40.42 5.78
N TYR A 300 -5.00 -40.21 4.49
CA TYR A 300 -3.94 -39.29 4.08
C TYR A 300 -4.30 -37.84 4.44
N PHE A 301 -5.53 -37.40 4.19
CA PHE A 301 -5.98 -36.05 4.56
C PHE A 301 -5.90 -35.81 6.07
N HIS A 302 -6.38 -36.77 6.87
CA HIS A 302 -6.33 -36.68 8.33
C HIS A 302 -4.88 -36.62 8.86
N GLU A 303 -3.97 -37.42 8.31
CA GLU A 303 -2.55 -37.35 8.68
C GLU A 303 -1.90 -36.00 8.32
N GLU A 304 -2.23 -35.42 7.17
CA GLU A 304 -1.69 -34.11 6.80
C GLU A 304 -2.22 -33.00 7.73
N LEU A 305 -3.49 -33.07 8.15
CA LEU A 305 -4.03 -32.17 9.18
C LEU A 305 -3.28 -32.33 10.52
N GLN A 306 -3.00 -33.57 10.94
CA GLN A 306 -2.24 -33.82 12.17
C GLN A 306 -0.80 -33.30 12.08
N LYS A 307 -0.12 -33.50 10.95
CA LYS A 307 1.23 -32.94 10.73
C LYS A 307 1.21 -31.42 10.76
N LEU A 308 0.23 -30.80 10.13
CA LEU A 308 0.04 -29.36 10.14
C LEU A 308 -0.15 -28.84 11.57
N LYS A 309 -1.04 -29.45 12.36
CA LYS A 309 -1.23 -29.10 13.76
C LYS A 309 0.07 -29.17 14.56
N GLN A 310 0.81 -30.28 14.44
CA GLN A 310 2.09 -30.44 15.13
C GLN A 310 3.13 -29.37 14.73
N ASN A 311 3.15 -28.97 13.45
CA ASN A 311 4.05 -27.93 12.96
C ASN A 311 3.68 -26.55 13.50
N LEU A 312 2.38 -26.23 13.56
CA LEU A 312 1.88 -24.98 14.15
C LEU A 312 2.17 -24.92 15.66
N GLU A 313 1.96 -26.03 16.38
CA GLU A 313 2.27 -26.13 17.81
C GLU A 313 3.76 -25.94 18.11
N LYS A 314 4.66 -26.52 17.30
CA LYS A 314 6.12 -26.29 17.41
C LYS A 314 6.51 -24.83 17.23
N GLN A 315 5.76 -24.10 16.43
CA GLN A 315 5.96 -22.66 16.20
C GLN A 315 5.28 -21.80 17.29
N GLY A 316 4.57 -22.41 18.25
CA GLY A 316 3.80 -21.69 19.27
C GLY A 316 2.59 -20.96 18.68
N ILE A 317 2.07 -21.41 17.53
CA ILE A 317 0.98 -20.79 16.81
C ILE A 317 -0.31 -21.60 17.05
N LYS A 318 -1.35 -20.92 17.51
CA LYS A 318 -2.72 -21.44 17.55
C LYS A 318 -3.60 -20.60 16.62
N PRO A 319 -4.11 -21.17 15.51
CA PRO A 319 -5.05 -20.47 14.65
C PRO A 319 -6.27 -20.00 15.44
N SER A 320 -6.60 -18.72 15.31
CA SER A 320 -7.81 -18.16 15.93
C SER A 320 -9.10 -18.66 15.26
N ALA A 321 -9.01 -18.98 13.97
CA ALA A 321 -10.08 -19.59 13.21
C ALA A 321 -9.53 -20.31 11.96
N ILE A 322 -10.37 -21.14 11.34
CA ILE A 322 -10.05 -21.89 10.12
C ILE A 322 -11.04 -21.50 9.02
N LEU A 323 -10.53 -21.22 7.82
CA LEU A 323 -11.33 -20.99 6.62
C LEU A 323 -11.19 -22.19 5.68
N LEU A 324 -12.28 -22.93 5.47
CA LEU A 324 -12.36 -23.95 4.44
C LEU A 324 -12.81 -23.33 3.11
N THR A 325 -12.02 -23.59 2.07
CA THR A 325 -12.28 -23.15 0.69
C THR A 325 -12.12 -24.30 -0.30
N GLY A 326 -12.41 -24.02 -1.57
CA GLY A 326 -12.42 -25.01 -2.65
C GLY A 326 -13.73 -25.81 -2.69
N SER A 327 -14.17 -26.19 -3.89
CA SER A 327 -15.48 -26.85 -4.07
C SER A 327 -15.56 -28.23 -3.41
N ALA A 328 -14.43 -28.90 -3.15
CA ALA A 328 -14.40 -30.18 -2.46
C ALA A 328 -14.75 -30.06 -0.97
N SER A 329 -14.56 -28.89 -0.34
CA SER A 329 -14.92 -28.64 1.07
C SER A 329 -16.42 -28.79 1.38
N LYS A 330 -17.26 -28.92 0.34
CA LYS A 330 -18.69 -29.25 0.45
C LYS A 330 -18.94 -30.69 0.91
N MET A 331 -17.96 -31.60 0.80
CA MET A 331 -18.11 -32.96 1.29
C MET A 331 -18.04 -32.96 2.82
N GLU A 332 -19.13 -33.28 3.52
CA GLU A 332 -19.30 -33.05 4.98
C GLU A 332 -18.26 -33.74 5.87
N PHE A 333 -17.63 -34.82 5.41
CA PHE A 333 -16.57 -35.48 6.18
C PHE A 333 -15.29 -34.62 6.31
N ILE A 334 -15.06 -33.67 5.40
CA ILE A 334 -13.90 -32.75 5.45
C ILE A 334 -13.99 -31.79 6.64
N PRO A 335 -15.04 -30.97 6.80
CA PRO A 335 -15.15 -30.09 7.96
C PRO A 335 -15.15 -30.88 9.28
N GLN A 336 -15.78 -32.07 9.31
CA GLN A 336 -15.75 -32.95 10.48
C GLN A 336 -14.32 -33.33 10.90
N MET A 337 -13.46 -33.75 9.95
CA MET A 337 -12.06 -34.07 10.25
C MET A 337 -11.25 -32.85 10.68
N VAL A 338 -11.53 -31.68 10.09
CA VAL A 338 -10.85 -30.43 10.47
C VAL A 338 -11.21 -30.04 11.90
N GLU A 339 -12.49 -30.11 12.27
CA GLU A 339 -13.00 -29.85 13.62
C GLU A 339 -12.47 -30.87 14.65
N GLU A 340 -12.32 -32.14 14.26
CA GLU A 340 -11.71 -33.17 15.10
C GLU A 340 -10.24 -32.85 15.42
N VAL A 341 -9.47 -32.43 14.42
CA VAL A 341 -8.04 -32.11 14.60
C VAL A 341 -7.86 -30.77 15.32
N PHE A 342 -8.70 -29.78 15.03
CA PHE A 342 -8.64 -28.41 15.60
C PHE A 342 -9.90 -28.06 16.40
N PRO A 343 -10.17 -28.74 17.54
CA PRO A 343 -11.42 -28.57 18.29
C PRO A 343 -11.56 -27.20 18.96
N ASP A 344 -10.45 -26.46 19.09
CA ASP A 344 -10.42 -25.15 19.75
C ASP A 344 -10.47 -23.97 18.75
N SER A 345 -10.60 -24.24 17.45
CA SER A 345 -10.60 -23.21 16.41
C SER A 345 -11.90 -23.28 15.62
N ASP A 346 -12.61 -22.16 15.52
CA ASP A 346 -13.86 -22.10 14.76
C ASP A 346 -13.60 -22.39 13.28
N CYS A 347 -14.23 -23.45 12.77
CA CYS A 347 -14.16 -23.85 11.37
C CYS A 347 -15.28 -23.19 10.57
N LYS A 348 -14.92 -22.32 9.63
CA LYS A 348 -15.87 -21.54 8.82
C LYS A 348 -15.75 -21.91 7.34
N ARG A 349 -16.88 -21.92 6.64
CA ARG A 349 -16.98 -22.20 5.20
C ARG A 349 -17.51 -20.96 4.47
N ASP A 350 -17.02 -20.72 3.25
CA ASP A 350 -17.67 -19.75 2.35
C ASP A 350 -19.04 -20.29 1.91
N THR A 351 -20.03 -19.41 1.77
CA THR A 351 -21.40 -19.78 1.36
C THR A 351 -21.52 -20.07 -0.14
N GLN A 352 -20.57 -19.60 -0.95
CA GLN A 352 -20.43 -19.90 -2.38
C GLN A 352 -18.97 -20.26 -2.70
N PRO A 353 -18.48 -21.43 -2.26
CA PRO A 353 -17.09 -21.84 -2.42
C PRO A 353 -16.57 -21.74 -3.86
N GLU A 354 -17.43 -22.02 -4.86
CA GLU A 354 -17.09 -21.95 -6.28
C GLU A 354 -16.89 -20.52 -6.84
N LEU A 355 -17.31 -19.48 -6.09
CA LEU A 355 -17.09 -18.06 -6.45
C LEU A 355 -16.17 -17.35 -5.48
N CYS A 356 -15.81 -18.00 -4.36
CA CYS A 356 -15.04 -17.41 -3.27
C CYS A 356 -13.74 -16.77 -3.79
N ILE A 357 -12.97 -17.53 -4.57
CA ILE A 357 -11.69 -17.08 -5.12
C ILE A 357 -11.87 -15.97 -6.16
N ALA A 358 -12.81 -16.13 -7.10
CA ALA A 358 -13.05 -15.11 -8.13
C ALA A 358 -13.48 -13.76 -7.52
N ASN A 359 -14.39 -13.79 -6.53
CA ASN A 359 -14.81 -12.59 -5.79
C ASN A 359 -13.65 -12.01 -4.98
N GLY A 360 -12.89 -12.86 -4.29
CA GLY A 360 -11.71 -12.49 -3.53
C GLY A 360 -10.64 -11.80 -4.37
N LEU A 361 -10.38 -12.31 -5.59
CA LEU A 361 -9.44 -11.72 -6.55
C LEU A 361 -9.92 -10.35 -7.04
N ALA A 362 -11.23 -10.19 -7.29
CA ALA A 362 -11.80 -8.91 -7.69
C ALA A 362 -11.66 -7.86 -6.57
N ARG A 363 -11.97 -8.24 -5.32
CA ARG A 363 -11.78 -7.38 -4.13
C ARG A 363 -10.32 -7.04 -3.90
N TRP A 364 -9.43 -8.05 -3.96
CA TRP A 364 -7.99 -7.84 -3.87
C TRP A 364 -7.49 -6.88 -4.94
N GLY A 365 -7.96 -7.05 -6.19
CA GLY A 365 -7.63 -6.16 -7.29
C GLY A 365 -8.04 -4.72 -7.03
N ARG A 366 -9.23 -4.48 -6.45
CA ARG A 366 -9.68 -3.14 -6.04
C ARG A 366 -8.70 -2.54 -5.03
N VAL A 367 -8.42 -3.25 -3.94
CA VAL A 367 -7.50 -2.80 -2.87
C VAL A 367 -6.11 -2.52 -3.43
N TYR A 368 -5.60 -3.42 -4.28
CA TYR A 368 -4.29 -3.28 -4.91
C TYR A 368 -4.20 -2.00 -5.76
N ILE A 369 -5.17 -1.78 -6.64
CA ILE A 369 -5.21 -0.59 -7.50
C ILE A 369 -5.38 0.69 -6.69
N GLN A 370 -6.26 0.71 -5.70
CA GLN A 370 -6.44 1.86 -4.83
C GLN A 370 -5.17 2.19 -4.04
N THR A 371 -4.50 1.17 -3.49
CA THR A 371 -3.25 1.34 -2.74
C THR A 371 -2.13 1.87 -3.63
N GLU A 372 -1.98 1.34 -4.84
CA GLU A 372 -1.02 1.83 -5.83
C GLU A 372 -1.31 3.28 -6.25
N GLY A 373 -2.59 3.60 -6.50
CA GLY A 373 -3.05 4.96 -6.79
C GLY A 373 -2.73 5.93 -5.65
N PHE A 374 -3.05 5.53 -4.42
CA PHE A 374 -2.78 6.31 -3.22
C PHE A 374 -1.28 6.60 -3.06
N MET A 375 -0.44 5.58 -3.17
CA MET A 375 1.01 5.75 -3.08
C MET A 375 1.55 6.64 -4.20
N LYS A 376 1.00 6.54 -5.40
CA LYS A 376 1.37 7.43 -6.51
C LYS A 376 0.99 8.88 -6.23
N ASP A 377 -0.22 9.13 -5.73
CA ASP A 377 -0.68 10.49 -5.39
C ASP A 377 0.14 11.09 -4.24
N VAL A 378 0.45 10.30 -3.20
CA VAL A 378 1.34 10.72 -2.10
C VAL A 378 2.74 11.04 -2.64
N ASN A 379 3.34 10.16 -3.44
CA ASN A 379 4.66 10.40 -4.01
C ASN A 379 4.68 11.63 -4.93
N ASN A 380 3.61 11.87 -5.69
CA ASN A 380 3.47 13.04 -6.54
C ASN A 380 3.39 14.33 -5.71
N PHE A 381 2.62 14.32 -4.62
CA PHE A 381 2.59 15.43 -3.66
C PHE A 381 3.99 15.68 -3.07
N LEU A 382 4.65 14.64 -2.57
CA LEU A 382 5.96 14.73 -1.91
C LEU A 382 7.08 15.22 -2.82
N ASN A 383 7.08 14.84 -4.09
CA ASN A 383 8.17 15.15 -5.01
C ASN A 383 7.94 16.43 -5.82
N ILE A 384 6.70 16.88 -5.98
CA ILE A 384 6.36 18.05 -6.80
C ILE A 384 5.81 19.16 -5.91
N LYS A 385 4.60 18.97 -5.36
CA LYS A 385 3.86 20.04 -4.67
C LYS A 385 4.48 20.51 -3.37
N LEU A 386 5.08 19.60 -2.59
CA LEU A 386 5.65 19.92 -1.28
C LEU A 386 6.75 20.99 -1.41
N LYS A 387 7.60 20.88 -2.44
CA LYS A 387 8.65 21.86 -2.70
C LYS A 387 8.07 23.24 -2.98
N ASP A 388 7.04 23.31 -3.82
CA ASP A 388 6.38 24.57 -4.18
C ASP A 388 5.75 25.25 -2.95
N ILE A 389 5.12 24.46 -2.06
CA ILE A 389 4.53 24.98 -0.82
C ILE A 389 5.62 25.61 0.05
N VAL A 390 6.70 24.88 0.35
CA VAL A 390 7.79 25.36 1.22
C VAL A 390 8.47 26.60 0.62
N GLN A 391 8.75 26.58 -0.68
CA GLN A 391 9.39 27.70 -1.38
C GLN A 391 8.49 28.95 -1.41
N SER A 392 7.17 28.78 -1.63
CA SER A 392 6.22 29.90 -1.67
C SER A 392 6.09 30.61 -0.32
N GLU A 393 6.29 29.88 0.79
CA GLU A 393 6.21 30.43 2.15
C GLU A 393 7.56 30.91 2.70
N THR A 394 8.67 30.60 2.03
CA THR A 394 10.02 31.04 2.48
C THR A 394 10.16 32.56 2.59
N PRO A 395 9.65 33.39 1.65
CA PRO A 395 9.72 34.85 1.79
C PRO A 395 9.05 35.39 3.06
N VAL A 396 7.95 34.75 3.48
CA VAL A 396 7.21 35.12 4.71
C VAL A 396 8.09 34.87 5.94
N LEU A 397 8.78 33.72 5.99
CA LEU A 397 9.73 33.43 7.07
C LEU A 397 10.85 34.47 7.14
N LEU A 398 11.48 34.79 6.01
CA LEU A 398 12.60 35.73 5.97
C LEU A 398 12.19 37.12 6.48
N TYR A 399 11.00 37.58 6.07
CA TYR A 399 10.44 38.84 6.55
C TYR A 399 10.19 38.80 8.06
N SER A 400 9.51 37.77 8.57
CA SER A 400 9.20 37.67 10.00
C SER A 400 10.47 37.52 10.86
N LEU A 401 11.48 36.81 10.38
CA LEU A 401 12.79 36.74 11.03
C LEU A 401 13.47 38.10 11.05
N ALA A 402 13.52 38.80 9.91
CA ALA A 402 14.11 40.13 9.83
C ALA A 402 13.43 41.13 10.79
N GLU A 403 12.10 41.11 10.86
CA GLU A 403 11.31 41.96 11.75
C GLU A 403 11.58 41.64 13.22
N SER A 404 11.52 40.35 13.60
CA SER A 404 11.76 39.93 14.98
C SER A 404 13.19 40.22 15.44
N LEU A 405 14.18 40.03 14.56
CA LEU A 405 15.59 40.35 14.83
C LEU A 405 15.81 41.86 14.92
N ALA A 406 15.16 42.65 14.06
CA ALA A 406 15.25 44.11 14.12
C ALA A 406 14.73 44.64 15.46
N ASP A 407 13.59 44.15 15.93
CA ASP A 407 13.05 44.51 17.25
C ASP A 407 14.00 44.14 18.38
N GLY A 408 14.49 42.89 18.36
CA GLY A 408 15.42 42.40 19.38
C GLY A 408 16.73 43.18 19.43
N LEU A 409 17.35 43.44 18.27
CA LEU A 409 18.61 44.18 18.18
C LEU A 409 18.43 45.67 18.53
N ILE A 410 17.33 46.29 18.11
CA ILE A 410 17.10 47.71 18.41
C ILE A 410 16.92 47.90 19.92
N GLU A 411 16.05 47.12 20.55
CA GLU A 411 15.75 47.28 21.97
C GLU A 411 16.89 46.83 22.89
N ASN A 412 17.45 45.65 22.64
CA ASN A 412 18.40 45.05 23.58
C ASN A 412 19.86 45.43 23.27
N VAL A 413 20.14 46.01 22.10
CA VAL A 413 21.51 46.40 21.72
C VAL A 413 21.55 47.89 21.41
N VAL A 414 20.97 48.34 20.29
CA VAL A 414 21.19 49.69 19.74
C VAL A 414 20.86 50.78 20.76
N LYS A 415 19.69 50.74 21.40
CA LYS A 415 19.30 51.76 22.39
C LYS A 415 20.27 51.84 23.57
N LEU A 416 20.61 50.70 24.16
CA LEU A 416 21.52 50.63 25.31
C LEU A 416 22.91 51.19 24.95
N ARG A 417 23.41 50.91 23.73
CA ARG A 417 24.73 51.40 23.30
C ARG A 417 24.71 52.91 23.00
N ILE A 418 23.63 53.43 22.41
CA ILE A 418 23.48 54.89 22.22
C ILE A 418 23.43 55.60 23.58
N GLN A 419 22.76 55.02 24.59
CA GLN A 419 22.76 55.55 25.96
C GLN A 419 24.15 55.50 26.60
N ALA A 420 24.91 54.41 26.42
CA ALA A 420 26.28 54.28 26.89
C ALA A 420 27.21 55.33 26.24
N TRP A 421 27.07 55.55 24.94
CA TRP A 421 27.76 56.65 24.24
C TRP A 421 27.33 58.02 24.77
N ARG A 422 26.03 58.28 24.96
CA ARG A 422 25.55 59.54 25.54
C ARG A 422 26.23 59.83 26.88
N ASN A 423 26.33 58.81 27.72
CA ASN A 423 26.88 58.88 29.07
C ASN A 423 28.42 58.80 29.11
N ARG A 424 29.11 58.93 27.95
CA ARG A 424 30.58 58.88 27.83
C ARG A 424 31.25 57.55 28.20
N GLN A 425 30.50 56.47 28.34
CA GLN A 425 31.07 55.11 28.49
C GLN A 425 31.69 54.63 27.17
N ILE A 426 31.18 55.12 26.04
CA ILE A 426 31.74 54.92 24.70
C ILE A 426 32.16 56.29 24.14
N ILE A 427 33.43 56.42 23.74
CA ILE A 427 34.05 57.73 23.46
C ILE A 427 33.73 58.22 22.06
N THR A 428 33.96 57.43 21.02
CA THR A 428 33.75 57.88 19.63
C THR A 428 32.54 57.22 18.98
N LEU A 429 32.09 57.74 17.83
CA LEU A 429 31.03 57.07 17.05
C LEU A 429 31.58 55.80 16.38
N ASN A 430 32.87 55.75 16.07
CA ASN A 430 33.54 54.54 15.60
C ASN A 430 33.55 53.44 16.69
N ASP A 431 33.83 53.81 17.94
CA ASP A 431 33.76 52.87 19.07
C ASP A 431 32.32 52.39 19.31
N LEU A 432 31.34 53.26 19.11
CA LEU A 432 29.93 52.91 19.20
C LEU A 432 29.51 51.90 18.12
N GLU A 433 29.95 52.09 16.88
CA GLU A 433 29.73 51.11 15.80
C GLU A 433 30.33 49.74 16.15
N LYS A 434 31.58 49.72 16.62
CA LYS A 434 32.26 48.49 17.03
C LYS A 434 31.59 47.81 18.23
N ASP A 435 31.19 48.57 19.24
CA ASP A 435 30.51 48.03 20.42
C ASP A 435 29.13 47.47 20.06
N ILE A 436 28.35 48.19 19.23
CA ILE A 436 27.08 47.68 18.71
C ILE A 436 27.28 46.36 17.95
N ALA A 437 28.32 46.24 17.12
CA ALA A 437 28.64 45.00 16.43
C ALA A 437 28.97 43.84 17.39
N ASN A 438 29.83 44.06 18.36
CA ASN A 438 30.21 43.03 19.34
C ASN A 438 29.02 42.59 20.20
N GLN A 439 28.18 43.54 20.61
CA GLN A 439 27.03 43.27 21.49
C GLN A 439 25.88 42.63 20.73
N ALA A 440 25.69 42.96 19.44
CA ALA A 440 24.76 42.23 18.57
C ALA A 440 25.15 40.74 18.46
N GLN A 441 26.44 40.45 18.31
CA GLN A 441 26.94 39.06 18.30
C GLN A 441 26.77 38.34 19.64
N ALA A 442 26.93 39.05 20.76
CA ALA A 442 26.72 38.50 22.09
C ALA A 442 25.24 38.19 22.33
N TRP A 443 24.34 39.13 22.00
CA TRP A 443 22.90 38.99 22.17
C TRP A 443 22.33 37.78 21.42
N LEU A 444 22.83 37.49 20.22
CA LEU A 444 22.40 36.30 19.45
C LEU A 444 22.69 34.96 20.14
N LYS A 445 23.65 34.92 21.06
CA LYS A 445 23.96 33.72 21.84
C LYS A 445 23.06 33.57 23.06
N GLU A 446 22.37 34.63 23.47
CA GLU A 446 21.48 34.65 24.62
C GLU A 446 20.16 33.91 24.34
N THR A 447 19.55 33.40 25.42
CA THR A 447 18.28 32.67 25.35
C THR A 447 17.17 33.51 24.72
N GLN A 448 17.13 34.81 24.98
CA GLN A 448 16.09 35.69 24.43
C GLN A 448 16.08 35.73 22.89
N ALA A 449 17.26 35.84 22.26
CA ALA A 449 17.36 35.87 20.80
C ALA A 449 16.99 34.51 20.18
N LYS A 450 17.49 33.41 20.78
CA LYS A 450 17.13 32.05 20.36
C LYS A 450 15.63 31.82 20.44
N THR A 451 14.98 32.21 21.54
CA THR A 451 13.54 32.08 21.72
C THR A 451 12.75 32.89 20.68
N ALA A 452 13.20 34.09 20.33
CA ALA A 452 12.56 34.91 19.29
C ALA A 452 12.62 34.25 17.91
N ILE A 453 13.79 33.70 17.53
CA ILE A 453 13.99 32.95 16.29
C ILE A 453 13.11 31.68 16.29
N SER A 454 13.18 30.87 17.35
CA SER A 454 12.41 29.62 17.47
C SER A 454 10.91 29.87 17.39
N LYS A 455 10.38 30.91 18.06
CA LYS A 455 8.96 31.28 18.01
C LYS A 455 8.52 31.66 16.59
N THR A 456 9.33 32.46 15.91
CA THR A 456 9.06 32.92 14.54
C THR A 456 9.07 31.75 13.56
N PHE A 457 10.08 30.90 13.66
CA PHE A 457 10.20 29.70 12.82
C PHE A 457 9.06 28.72 13.07
N THR A 458 8.70 28.48 14.33
CA THR A 458 7.56 27.65 14.73
C THR A 458 6.25 28.12 14.10
N ALA A 459 5.96 29.43 14.18
CA ALA A 459 4.74 29.99 13.62
C ALA A 459 4.69 29.78 12.09
N TRP A 460 5.83 29.92 11.42
CA TRP A 460 5.95 29.62 10.01
C TRP A 460 5.73 28.13 9.69
N VAL A 461 6.32 27.21 10.46
CA VAL A 461 6.11 25.76 10.27
C VAL A 461 4.63 25.40 10.38
N LYS A 462 3.90 25.97 11.35
CA LYS A 462 2.45 25.74 11.47
C LYS A 462 1.68 26.16 10.22
N LYS A 463 2.02 27.32 9.65
CA LYS A 463 1.41 27.81 8.40
C LYS A 463 1.71 26.89 7.20
N VAL A 464 2.95 26.38 7.11
CA VAL A 464 3.31 25.41 6.07
C VAL A 464 2.56 24.09 6.28
N GLN A 465 2.44 23.62 7.53
CA GLN A 465 1.72 22.41 7.87
C GLN A 465 0.24 22.51 7.49
N GLU A 466 -0.43 23.65 7.70
CA GLU A 466 -1.83 23.86 7.26
C GLU A 466 -2.00 23.63 5.75
N LYS A 467 -1.08 24.17 4.92
CA LYS A 467 -1.11 23.93 3.47
C LYS A 467 -0.81 22.48 3.09
N VAL A 468 0.13 21.84 3.78
CA VAL A 468 0.39 20.41 3.61
C VAL A 468 -0.86 19.60 3.95
N LYS A 469 -1.56 19.94 5.04
CA LYS A 469 -2.82 19.30 5.46
C LYS A 469 -3.90 19.42 4.40
N GLU A 470 -4.08 20.59 3.77
CA GLU A 470 -5.09 20.75 2.72
C GLU A 470 -4.88 19.77 1.56
N GLU A 471 -3.64 19.64 1.10
CA GLU A 471 -3.28 18.72 0.01
C GLU A 471 -3.38 17.25 0.42
N THR A 472 -2.85 16.88 1.60
CA THR A 472 -2.92 15.49 2.08
C THR A 472 -4.36 15.08 2.43
N ASN A 473 -5.20 15.99 2.93
CA ASN A 473 -6.63 15.75 3.16
C ASN A 473 -7.39 15.50 1.87
N SER A 474 -7.03 16.18 0.78
CA SER A 474 -7.59 15.91 -0.54
C SER A 474 -7.26 14.49 -1.01
N ILE A 475 -6.04 14.01 -0.73
CA ILE A 475 -5.64 12.63 -0.98
C ILE A 475 -6.43 11.67 -0.09
N CYS A 476 -6.47 11.89 1.24
CA CYS A 476 -7.22 11.02 2.16
C CYS A 476 -8.69 10.86 1.74
N LYS A 477 -9.36 11.97 1.40
CA LYS A 477 -10.76 11.95 0.93
C LYS A 477 -10.95 11.10 -0.32
N ARG A 478 -10.02 11.17 -1.28
CA ARG A 478 -10.09 10.38 -2.53
C ARG A 478 -10.06 8.88 -2.29
N TYR A 479 -9.35 8.45 -1.24
CA TYR A 479 -9.16 7.04 -0.90
C TYR A 479 -9.96 6.61 0.35
N ASN A 480 -10.99 7.39 0.74
CA ASN A 480 -11.86 7.12 1.89
C ASN A 480 -11.11 6.90 3.23
N LEU A 481 -9.94 7.53 3.40
CA LEU A 481 -9.21 7.54 4.66
C LEU A 481 -9.72 8.67 5.56
N PRO A 482 -9.62 8.53 6.90
CA PRO A 482 -9.88 9.63 7.81
C PRO A 482 -9.10 10.89 7.42
N ILE A 483 -9.76 12.04 7.52
CA ILE A 483 -9.10 13.35 7.36
C ILE A 483 -7.98 13.43 8.41
N GLU A 484 -6.88 14.09 8.06
CA GLU A 484 -5.68 14.22 8.90
C GLU A 484 -4.93 12.91 9.19
N TYR A 485 -5.31 11.77 8.61
CA TYR A 485 -4.59 10.51 8.82
C TYR A 485 -3.10 10.58 8.42
N LEU A 486 -2.80 11.34 7.36
CA LEU A 486 -1.43 11.53 6.88
C LEU A 486 -0.62 12.53 7.72
N ASP A 487 -1.23 13.15 8.73
CA ASP A 487 -0.57 14.05 9.68
C ASP A 487 0.00 13.23 10.84
N ASP A 488 1.31 12.95 10.82
CA ASP A 488 1.97 12.19 11.89
C ASP A 488 2.33 13.04 13.12
N ARG A 489 2.22 14.37 13.02
CA ARG A 489 2.95 15.27 13.91
C ARG A 489 2.03 16.34 14.47
N ASP A 490 1.45 16.04 15.62
CA ASP A 490 1.09 17.11 16.57
C ASP A 490 2.38 17.84 16.91
N ILE A 491 2.47 19.09 16.47
CA ILE A 491 3.57 19.98 16.82
C ILE A 491 3.34 20.41 18.27
N ASP A 492 3.64 19.53 19.23
CA ASP A 492 3.66 19.88 20.64
C ASP A 492 4.96 20.62 20.94
N LEU A 493 4.92 21.93 20.76
CA LEU A 493 6.00 22.86 21.09
C LEU A 493 5.80 23.50 22.47
N SER A 494 4.89 22.96 23.28
CA SER A 494 4.61 23.50 24.61
C SER A 494 5.61 23.05 25.68
N SER A 495 6.36 21.96 25.45
CA SER A 495 7.26 21.38 26.45
C SER A 495 8.70 21.92 26.44
N ASP A 496 9.25 22.37 25.31
CA ASP A 496 10.72 22.51 25.18
C ASP A 496 11.25 23.88 24.77
N VAL A 497 10.52 24.97 25.04
CA VAL A 497 11.06 26.33 24.82
C VAL A 497 12.18 26.67 25.83
N THR A 498 12.31 25.92 26.92
CA THR A 498 13.22 26.22 28.03
C THR A 498 14.63 25.63 27.90
N ASP A 499 14.86 24.57 27.12
CA ASP A 499 16.13 23.81 27.13
C ASP A 499 16.90 23.76 25.79
N PHE A 500 16.78 24.80 24.94
CA PHE A 500 17.67 24.93 23.77
C PHE A 500 19.11 25.38 24.12
N SER A 501 19.50 25.37 25.40
CA SER A 501 20.84 25.76 25.87
C SER A 501 21.84 24.63 25.98
N GLU A 502 21.41 23.36 26.00
CA GLU A 502 22.33 22.22 26.11
C GLU A 502 22.11 21.22 24.97
N ALA A 503 23.17 21.03 24.18
CA ALA A 503 23.37 20.01 23.15
C ALA A 503 22.17 19.70 22.23
N ILE A 504 22.28 20.16 20.98
CA ILE A 504 21.59 19.57 19.82
C ILE A 504 21.78 18.05 19.89
N ASP A 505 20.73 17.28 20.12
CA ASP A 505 20.79 15.82 20.04
C ASP A 505 21.03 15.44 18.56
N ILE A 506 22.27 15.04 18.25
CA ILE A 506 22.77 14.74 16.89
C ILE A 506 22.29 13.34 16.41
N GLY A 507 21.24 12.79 17.02
CA GLY A 507 20.69 11.47 16.66
C GLY A 507 19.86 11.45 15.38
N ASP A 508 19.17 12.55 15.05
CA ASP A 508 18.30 12.64 13.85
C ASP A 508 18.40 14.02 13.15
N PRO A 509 19.06 14.10 11.98
CA PRO A 509 19.16 15.33 11.19
C PRO A 509 17.81 15.80 10.60
N THR A 510 16.73 15.03 10.78
CA THR A 510 15.36 15.35 10.38
C THR A 510 14.46 15.73 11.56
N SER A 511 15.03 16.09 12.71
CA SER A 511 14.29 16.64 13.85
C SER A 511 14.02 18.14 13.69
N LEU A 512 12.91 18.63 14.25
CA LEU A 512 12.57 20.05 14.17
C LEU A 512 13.58 20.92 14.96
N SER A 513 14.14 20.38 16.05
CA SER A 513 15.17 21.02 16.86
C SER A 513 16.49 21.20 16.08
N ALA A 514 16.92 20.21 15.30
CA ALA A 514 18.08 20.33 14.44
C ALA A 514 17.91 21.45 13.38
N ILE A 515 16.71 21.55 12.79
CA ILE A 515 16.40 22.60 11.81
C ILE A 515 16.39 23.99 12.47
N ILE A 516 15.83 24.11 13.67
CA ILE A 516 15.90 25.37 14.45
C ILE A 516 17.36 25.76 14.71
N GLY A 517 18.21 24.79 15.10
CA GLY A 517 19.64 25.00 15.30
C GLY A 517 20.37 25.49 14.03
N LEU A 518 20.01 24.94 12.87
CA LEU A 518 20.50 25.40 11.57
C LEU A 518 20.10 26.87 11.32
N VAL A 519 18.83 27.22 11.50
CA VAL A 519 18.34 28.59 11.30
C VAL A 519 19.07 29.58 12.22
N ILE A 520 19.24 29.24 13.50
CA ILE A 520 19.97 30.09 14.47
C ILE A 520 21.41 30.31 14.01
N THR A 521 22.08 29.24 13.56
CA THR A 521 23.48 29.29 13.12
C THR A 521 23.65 30.21 11.92
N ILE A 522 22.77 30.08 10.92
CA ILE A 522 22.87 30.87 9.69
C ILE A 522 22.47 32.32 9.93
N VAL A 523 21.38 32.58 10.69
CA VAL A 523 21.01 33.94 11.10
C VAL A 523 22.16 34.62 11.86
N GLY A 524 22.84 33.87 12.73
CA GLY A 524 24.03 34.34 13.44
C GLY A 524 25.16 34.76 12.47
N GLY A 525 25.45 33.93 11.47
CA GLY A 525 26.43 34.23 10.42
C GLY A 525 26.09 35.48 9.61
N VAL A 526 24.83 35.62 9.19
CA VAL A 526 24.33 36.78 8.42
C VAL A 526 24.50 38.08 9.21
N ILE A 527 24.17 38.07 10.51
CA ILE A 527 24.34 39.24 11.37
C ILE A 527 25.81 39.55 11.59
N ILE A 528 26.67 38.56 11.85
CA ILE A 528 28.12 38.77 11.96
C ILE A 528 28.67 39.45 10.71
N ALA A 529 28.30 38.95 9.52
CA ALA A 529 28.73 39.50 8.24
C ALA A 529 28.22 40.93 8.03
N MET A 530 26.95 41.20 8.34
CA MET A 530 26.36 42.53 8.22
C MET A 530 27.13 43.55 9.08
N PHE A 531 27.36 43.24 10.35
CA PHE A 531 27.99 44.15 11.32
C PHE A 531 29.51 44.27 11.16
N SER A 532 30.14 43.42 10.36
CA SER A 532 31.54 43.61 9.92
C SER A 532 31.70 44.79 8.93
N SER A 533 30.60 45.28 8.35
CA SER A 533 30.59 46.44 7.47
C SER A 533 30.26 47.73 8.24
N ILE A 534 31.15 48.74 8.16
CA ILE A 534 31.13 50.01 8.92
C ILE A 534 29.90 50.91 8.60
N PHE A 535 28.99 50.48 7.71
CA PHE A 535 27.92 51.31 7.13
C PHE A 535 26.52 51.07 7.71
N VAL A 536 26.30 50.01 8.50
CA VAL A 536 24.95 49.56 8.92
C VAL A 536 24.22 50.62 9.76
N PHE A 537 24.93 51.32 10.64
CA PHE A 537 24.36 52.29 11.60
C PHE A 537 24.44 53.75 11.16
N THR A 538 24.94 54.03 9.96
CA THR A 538 25.04 55.39 9.42
C THR A 538 23.69 56.12 9.41
N GLY A 539 22.58 55.39 9.22
CA GLY A 539 21.21 55.91 9.34
C GLY A 539 20.85 56.39 10.75
N PHE A 540 21.28 55.71 11.81
CA PHE A 540 21.07 56.13 13.20
C PHE A 540 21.93 57.36 13.55
N PHE A 541 23.16 57.43 13.03
CA PHE A 541 24.02 58.60 13.27
C PHE A 541 23.57 59.85 12.49
N SER A 542 22.89 59.67 11.35
CA SER A 542 22.35 60.79 10.55
C SER A 542 21.41 61.70 11.37
N ALA A 543 20.66 61.15 12.32
CA ALA A 543 19.75 61.90 13.19
C ALA A 543 20.46 62.72 14.29
N ILE A 544 21.72 62.38 14.60
CA ILE A 544 22.58 63.09 15.56
C ILE A 544 23.48 64.11 14.82
N THR A 545 23.58 64.00 13.50
CA THR A 545 24.50 64.78 12.64
C THR A 545 24.28 66.31 12.62
N PRO A 546 23.04 66.85 12.66
CA PRO A 546 22.84 68.30 12.73
C PRO A 546 23.46 68.95 13.98
N LEU A 547 23.49 68.21 15.09
CA LEU A 547 24.13 68.62 16.35
C LEU A 547 25.66 68.58 16.27
N ILE A 548 26.20 67.63 15.50
CA ILE A 548 27.64 67.44 15.26
C ILE A 548 28.18 68.55 14.33
N LEU A 549 27.43 68.87 13.26
CA LEU A 549 27.75 69.96 12.32
C LEU A 549 27.67 71.36 12.97
N PHE A 550 26.76 71.57 13.94
CA PHE A 550 26.70 72.81 14.71
C PHE A 550 27.93 73.01 15.61
N ALA A 551 28.54 71.93 16.08
CA ALA A 551 29.68 71.96 17.00
C ALA A 551 31.05 72.12 16.30
N ILE A 552 31.15 71.72 15.03
CA ILE A 552 32.40 71.70 14.26
C ILE A 552 32.21 72.64 13.06
N LYS A 553 32.81 73.83 13.11
CA LYS A 553 32.76 74.80 12.00
C LYS A 553 33.45 74.22 10.73
N GLY A 554 32.67 73.57 9.85
CA GLY A 554 33.02 73.03 8.50
C GLY A 554 33.07 71.48 8.47
N PRO A 555 32.55 70.75 7.43
CA PRO A 555 32.75 70.91 5.96
C PRO A 555 31.45 70.85 5.07
N GLN A 556 31.59 70.92 3.73
CA GLN A 556 30.51 71.23 2.75
C GLN A 556 29.59 70.07 2.26
N THR A 557 29.75 68.80 2.67
CA THR A 557 28.78 67.71 2.33
C THR A 557 28.53 66.67 3.45
N PHE A 558 27.38 65.99 3.41
CA PHE A 558 26.90 65.00 4.39
C PHE A 558 27.86 63.81 4.62
N THR A 559 28.41 63.25 3.55
CA THR A 559 29.32 62.09 3.59
C THR A 559 30.68 62.42 4.20
N ASP A 560 31.17 63.64 4.00
CA ASP A 560 32.47 64.08 4.53
C ASP A 560 32.37 64.41 6.02
N ALA A 561 31.28 65.03 6.45
CA ALA A 561 31.01 65.31 7.86
C ALA A 561 30.91 64.04 8.70
N VAL A 562 30.18 63.02 8.24
CA VAL A 562 30.10 61.73 8.96
C VAL A 562 31.47 61.04 9.01
N LYS A 563 32.25 61.01 7.92
CA LYS A 563 33.59 60.42 7.93
C LYS A 563 34.58 61.15 8.86
N SER A 564 34.59 62.48 8.87
CA SER A 564 35.50 63.28 9.69
C SER A 564 35.12 63.32 11.18
N THR A 565 33.88 62.96 11.53
CA THR A 565 33.37 63.04 12.92
C THR A 565 33.38 61.71 13.67
N LYS A 566 33.60 60.59 12.97
CA LYS A 566 33.59 59.25 13.56
C LYS A 566 34.61 59.05 14.70
N GLU A 567 35.74 59.74 14.63
CA GLU A 567 36.84 59.66 15.61
C GLU A 567 36.78 60.79 16.67
N ILE A 568 35.80 61.69 16.60
CA ILE A 568 35.76 62.88 17.46
C ILE A 568 35.13 62.55 18.82
N ASN A 569 35.84 62.90 19.90
CA ASN A 569 35.27 62.90 21.25
C ASN A 569 34.36 64.12 21.44
N LEU A 570 33.06 63.91 21.24
CA LEU A 570 32.07 64.97 21.41
C LEU A 570 31.89 65.35 22.90
N PRO A 571 31.87 66.66 23.22
CA PRO A 571 31.51 67.19 24.55
C PRO A 571 30.16 66.68 25.09
N LEU A 572 30.05 66.54 26.42
CA LEU A 572 28.83 66.05 27.10
C LEU A 572 27.58 66.85 26.77
N TRP A 573 27.70 68.18 26.65
CA TRP A 573 26.56 69.04 26.38
C TRP A 573 25.93 68.75 24.99
N ILE A 574 26.71 68.33 23.99
CA ILE A 574 26.21 67.91 22.67
C ILE A 574 25.52 66.55 22.77
N ARG A 575 26.10 65.62 23.52
CA ARG A 575 25.52 64.28 23.73
C ARG A 575 24.18 64.32 24.47
N ASN A 576 24.04 65.22 25.43
CA ASN A 576 22.80 65.39 26.22
C ASN A 576 21.60 65.87 25.40
N PHE A 577 21.80 66.36 24.16
CA PHE A 577 20.69 66.62 23.24
C PHE A 577 20.03 65.35 22.70
N VAL A 578 20.65 64.17 22.86
CA VAL A 578 20.10 62.87 22.50
C VAL A 578 19.32 62.32 23.71
N THR A 579 18.10 62.83 23.91
CA THR A 579 17.20 62.40 24.98
C THR A 579 16.64 60.99 24.72
N ASP A 580 16.14 60.31 25.76
CA ASP A 580 15.54 58.97 25.58
C ASP A 580 14.38 59.00 24.58
N ALA A 581 13.52 60.03 24.62
CA ALA A 581 12.46 60.23 23.63
C ALA A 581 12.98 60.36 22.18
N LYS A 582 14.18 60.94 21.98
CA LYS A 582 14.81 60.98 20.64
C LYS A 582 15.40 59.64 20.25
N ILE A 583 15.95 58.88 21.20
CA ILE A 583 16.44 57.52 20.96
C ILE A 583 15.26 56.63 20.55
N ASP A 584 14.16 56.66 21.28
CA ASP A 584 12.94 55.90 20.97
C ASP A 584 12.35 56.30 19.61
N LYS A 585 12.22 57.60 19.34
CA LYS A 585 11.75 58.08 18.04
C LYS A 585 12.65 57.61 16.90
N MET A 586 13.97 57.69 17.08
CA MET A 586 14.94 57.22 16.07
C MET A 586 14.85 55.72 15.84
N SER A 587 14.69 54.93 16.92
CA SER A 587 14.44 53.49 16.85
C SER A 587 13.21 53.16 16.02
N VAL A 588 12.10 53.88 16.21
CA VAL A 588 10.87 53.71 15.41
C VAL A 588 11.08 54.13 13.96
N ASP A 589 11.63 55.32 13.72
CA ASP A 589 11.82 55.89 12.38
C ASP A 589 12.79 55.07 11.52
N LYS A 590 13.79 54.41 12.14
CA LYS A 590 14.84 53.65 11.44
C LYS A 590 14.63 52.15 11.44
N LYS A 591 13.69 51.60 12.21
CA LYS A 591 13.34 50.18 12.19
C LYS A 591 13.02 49.67 10.77
N PRO A 592 12.23 50.35 9.91
CA PRO A 592 11.92 49.84 8.57
C PRO A 592 13.17 49.70 7.69
N GLU A 593 14.06 50.71 7.70
CA GLU A 593 15.32 50.68 6.94
C GLU A 593 16.24 49.55 7.45
N PHE A 594 16.31 49.36 8.77
CA PHE A 594 17.11 48.30 9.38
C PHE A 594 16.56 46.90 9.08
N THR A 595 15.24 46.74 9.15
CA THR A 595 14.53 45.49 8.81
C THR A 595 14.74 45.14 7.34
N GLN A 596 14.67 46.13 6.44
CA GLN A 596 14.92 45.91 5.01
C GLN A 596 16.36 45.44 4.76
N LYS A 597 17.37 46.04 5.40
CA LYS A 597 18.77 45.59 5.28
C LYS A 597 18.97 44.16 5.82
N LEU A 598 18.29 43.80 6.92
CA LEU A 598 18.25 42.43 7.42
C LEU A 598 17.62 41.46 6.43
N LEU A 599 16.48 41.84 5.84
CA LEU A 599 15.81 41.03 4.84
C LEU A 599 16.66 40.82 3.58
N GLU A 600 17.32 41.88 3.09
CA GLU A 600 18.25 41.81 1.96
C GLU A 600 19.39 40.84 2.26
N LYS A 601 20.02 40.95 3.43
CA LYS A 601 21.13 40.08 3.83
C LYS A 601 20.72 38.62 4.05
N LEU A 602 19.59 38.38 4.70
CA LEU A 602 19.01 37.04 4.83
C LEU A 602 18.58 36.48 3.46
N GLY A 603 18.20 37.35 2.52
CA GLY A 603 17.80 37.00 1.16
C GLY A 603 18.97 36.67 0.22
N GLU A 604 20.13 37.28 0.43
CA GLU A 604 21.37 37.03 -0.33
C GLU A 604 22.00 35.67 0.00
N ASP A 605 21.70 35.12 1.17
CA ASP A 605 22.22 33.84 1.62
C ASP A 605 21.52 32.67 0.91
N ILE A 606 22.12 32.25 -0.22
CA ILE A 606 21.66 31.12 -1.03
C ILE A 606 21.75 29.81 -0.24
N GLU A 607 22.73 29.71 0.67
CA GLU A 607 22.94 28.53 1.51
C GLU A 607 21.80 28.40 2.53
N LEU A 608 21.41 29.51 3.17
CA LEU A 608 20.24 29.58 4.06
C LEU A 608 18.98 29.09 3.36
N LYS A 609 18.69 29.64 2.17
CA LYS A 609 17.47 29.29 1.44
C LYS A 609 17.48 27.84 1.02
N THR A 610 18.59 27.33 0.53
CA THR A 610 18.65 25.96 -0.01
C THR A 610 18.63 24.92 1.11
N GLN A 611 19.50 25.05 2.11
CA GLN A 611 19.59 24.09 3.21
C GLN A 611 18.29 24.06 4.03
N LEU A 612 17.71 25.23 4.35
CA LEU A 612 16.45 25.29 5.07
C LEU A 612 15.30 24.64 4.29
N VAL A 613 15.16 24.98 3.00
CA VAL A 613 14.09 24.41 2.15
C VAL A 613 14.25 22.90 2.06
N ASP A 614 15.47 22.41 1.81
CA ASP A 614 15.73 20.98 1.69
C ASP A 614 15.48 20.24 3.01
N SER A 615 15.96 20.75 4.13
CA SER A 615 15.71 20.17 5.46
C SER A 615 14.22 20.11 5.79
N MET A 616 13.46 21.17 5.45
CA MET A 616 12.00 21.19 5.67
C MET A 616 11.26 20.21 4.77
N ILE A 617 11.66 20.09 3.50
CA ILE A 617 11.09 19.10 2.58
C ILE A 617 11.33 17.69 3.12
N GLN A 618 12.55 17.37 3.58
CA GLN A 618 12.85 16.06 4.15
C GLN A 618 12.04 15.78 5.42
N TRP A 619 11.90 16.78 6.30
CA TRP A 619 11.12 16.68 7.54
C TRP A 619 9.65 16.32 7.28
N PHE A 620 8.98 17.07 6.39
CA PHE A 620 7.59 16.79 6.01
C PHE A 620 7.47 15.46 5.26
N LYS A 621 8.41 15.17 4.35
CA LYS A 621 8.42 13.93 3.57
C LYS A 621 8.50 12.70 4.46
N ALA A 622 9.39 12.70 5.45
CA ALA A 622 9.53 11.59 6.39
C ALA A 622 8.23 11.35 7.20
N GLY A 623 7.58 12.41 7.68
CA GLY A 623 6.31 12.31 8.41
C GLY A 623 5.18 11.74 7.57
N VAL A 624 4.93 12.33 6.39
CA VAL A 624 3.85 11.89 5.49
C VAL A 624 4.10 10.48 4.96
N GLN A 625 5.34 10.13 4.59
CA GLN A 625 5.67 8.80 4.07
C GLN A 625 5.44 7.72 5.13
N LYS A 626 5.82 7.99 6.39
CA LYS A 626 5.60 7.07 7.51
C LYS A 626 4.11 6.79 7.71
N GLN A 627 3.26 7.81 7.66
CA GLN A 627 1.82 7.63 7.78
C GLN A 627 1.19 6.99 6.55
N ALA A 628 1.64 7.35 5.34
CA ALA A 628 1.20 6.71 4.12
C ALA A 628 1.46 5.20 4.14
N ASN A 629 2.63 4.77 4.61
CA ASN A 629 2.96 3.35 4.74
C ASN A 629 2.01 2.61 5.70
N LYS A 630 1.59 3.23 6.80
CA LYS A 630 0.58 2.68 7.71
C LYS A 630 -0.81 2.65 7.07
N ALA A 631 -1.18 3.73 6.37
CA ALA A 631 -2.48 3.87 5.72
C ALA A 631 -2.76 2.78 4.68
N ARG A 632 -1.72 2.26 4.02
CA ARG A 632 -1.84 1.15 3.05
C ARG A 632 -2.61 -0.06 3.59
N LEU A 633 -2.51 -0.32 4.90
CA LEU A 633 -3.18 -1.45 5.56
C LEU A 633 -4.67 -1.18 5.84
N LEU A 634 -5.08 0.09 5.79
CA LEU A 634 -6.45 0.53 6.03
C LEU A 634 -7.27 0.72 4.76
N ILE A 635 -6.61 0.85 3.61
CA ILE A 635 -7.29 0.90 2.30
C ILE A 635 -7.87 -0.49 2.02
N ALA A 636 -9.20 -0.57 1.93
CA ALA A 636 -9.98 -1.81 1.74
C ALA A 636 -11.12 -1.59 0.71
#